data_AF-A0AAE1Q998-F1
#
_entry.id   AF-A0AAE1Q998-F1
#
_cell.length_a   1.000
_cell.length_b   1.000
_cell.length_c   1.000
_cell.angle_alpha   90.00
_cell.angle_beta   90.00
_cell.angle_gamma   90.00
#
_symmetry.space_group_name_H-M   'P 1'
#
loop_
_entity.id
_entity.type
_entity.pdbx_description
1 polymer ?
#
loop_
_entity_poly.entity_id
_entity_poly.type
_entity_poly.pdbx_seq_one_letter_code
_entity_poly.pdbx_strand_id
1 'polypeptide(L)'
;MTTWIFLHLLWLQLVHSVTRPDGLEVDYMGHNVQHHLKLRPMFWYSACLVVDEEQVGVWVAGRGQHHPASNPPLLLNGSLVAGQEQDELDGGFIGNQAFIGHLTGLTLWPTVLSPHQVQGWSSCQQQDVTAVLIAWNNLKWTVHNESGSVTIHHDGPCNQGHHSKGELFFFTNMLSWSEAHTFLQRSEMVMAAPSDEQEWRQVTQLLTFYRPQCSNAYSEGVRIWLGIFVNETSQMALSEDYNKNFYDFLAIRMERLTENPDSYPVSQDQQGSWHQEDQDSELCFIARYIRPPQPIRLMGLCPASGSRWSKGINFVVSSSALKDSNNSSIYLHGYGRYHIIWDKVSESWCMRWEGVGWNPLACTKTLMPPLGRHPWKLHTEFCNNTMNSTQIMVLSTCTSDRFTCTDSTCIKLSQRCDNVIDCSDGIDERDCFTCITPQGYVDAMPPMIPVRISVVAEVMDLGQTDLLASTLTLTVTLMLSWIDERLEFHHLQNDTDDALTTVVLKLDQKVWMPRLRIKRGSLKEETTTTAALGENLWVRRQGEGTVVSGSHMAYKGLENPLVLTMTATVVSYCYFDLRMYPFDQQQCHVQVQVSVMSRFRYGTLFLPVESFPERGGMSLTTLLVLISLYTETASTLPKTPYLKLIDIWFVFNIVYLSLIITTHLVACRTPSHATHKHRKVPLFMHYFHEQEKEEEEGKKRPSGSTLILKVAQYIFGMLTVIFLSAYFMTALK
;
A
#
# COMPACT_ATOMS: atom_id res chain seq x y z
N MET A 1 -56.43 -38.77 -1.11
CA MET A 1 -55.41 -38.60 -2.17
C MET A 1 -54.41 -37.58 -1.65
N THR A 2 -53.33 -38.10 -1.08
CA THR A 2 -52.23 -37.36 -0.45
C THR A 2 -51.37 -36.76 -1.55
N THR A 3 -51.60 -35.50 -1.88
CA THR A 3 -50.72 -34.70 -2.73
C THR A 3 -49.50 -34.32 -1.90
N TRP A 4 -48.43 -35.08 -2.06
CA TRP A 4 -47.09 -34.73 -1.59
C TRP A 4 -46.61 -33.58 -2.47
N ILE A 5 -46.46 -32.40 -1.89
CA ILE A 5 -46.09 -31.18 -2.62
C ILE A 5 -44.58 -31.01 -2.42
N PHE A 6 -43.84 -31.35 -3.47
CA PHE A 6 -42.42 -31.07 -3.57
C PHE A 6 -42.25 -29.59 -3.93
N LEU A 7 -41.12 -29.01 -3.51
CA LEU A 7 -40.38 -27.90 -4.15
C LEU A 7 -40.24 -26.61 -3.32
N HIS A 8 -39.00 -26.13 -3.31
CA HIS A 8 -38.49 -25.09 -2.44
C HIS A 8 -37.70 -24.06 -3.23
N LEU A 9 -38.13 -22.81 -3.09
CA LEU A 9 -37.61 -21.64 -3.76
C LEU A 9 -37.45 -20.50 -2.76
N LEU A 10 -36.23 -20.04 -2.61
CA LEU A 10 -35.93 -18.81 -1.89
C LEU A 10 -35.43 -17.84 -2.97
N TRP A 11 -36.28 -16.90 -3.40
CA TRP A 11 -35.84 -15.79 -4.24
C TRP A 11 -35.48 -14.61 -3.36
N LEU A 12 -34.19 -14.37 -3.14
CA LEU A 12 -33.73 -13.15 -2.46
C LEU A 12 -33.25 -12.16 -3.52
N GLN A 13 -33.85 -10.99 -3.58
CA GLN A 13 -33.13 -9.83 -4.11
C GLN A 13 -32.19 -9.34 -3.01
N LEU A 14 -30.94 -9.79 -3.11
CA LEU A 14 -29.84 -9.34 -2.28
C LEU A 14 -29.47 -7.93 -2.74
N VAL A 15 -29.61 -6.96 -1.83
CA VAL A 15 -28.77 -5.78 -1.86
C VAL A 15 -27.74 -5.86 -0.77
N HIS A 16 -26.55 -5.46 -1.18
CA HIS A 16 -25.49 -5.07 -0.29
C HIS A 16 -24.88 -6.24 0.46
N SER A 17 -24.00 -6.99 -0.20
CA SER A 17 -22.90 -7.58 0.55
C SER A 17 -21.83 -6.51 0.71
N VAL A 18 -21.59 -6.17 1.97
CA VAL A 18 -20.57 -5.26 2.48
C VAL A 18 -19.15 -5.84 2.35
N THR A 19 -19.03 -7.08 1.89
CA THR A 19 -17.78 -7.72 1.48
C THR A 19 -17.86 -8.01 -0.01
N ARG A 20 -16.75 -7.91 -0.75
CA ARG A 20 -16.67 -8.34 -2.16
C ARG A 20 -16.80 -9.88 -2.16
N PRO A 21 -17.98 -10.46 -2.43
CA PRO A 21 -18.15 -11.90 -2.37
C PRO A 21 -17.51 -12.46 -3.62
N ASP A 22 -16.54 -13.37 -3.48
CA ASP A 22 -15.99 -14.12 -4.61
C ASP A 22 -17.00 -15.17 -5.14
N GLY A 23 -18.15 -15.30 -4.45
CA GLY A 23 -19.29 -16.10 -4.87
C GLY A 23 -20.45 -16.04 -3.85
N LEU A 24 -21.53 -16.74 -4.17
CA LEU A 24 -22.61 -17.09 -3.25
C LEU A 24 -22.47 -18.57 -2.91
N GLU A 25 -22.42 -18.88 -1.62
CA GLU A 25 -22.44 -20.25 -1.11
C GLU A 25 -23.83 -20.52 -0.55
N VAL A 26 -24.43 -21.63 -0.97
CA VAL A 26 -25.73 -22.08 -0.47
C VAL A 26 -25.54 -23.48 0.10
N ASP A 27 -25.80 -23.62 1.39
CA ASP A 27 -25.95 -24.93 2.02
C ASP A 27 -27.43 -25.29 2.07
N TYR A 28 -27.78 -26.42 1.45
CA TYR A 28 -29.11 -26.98 1.51
C TYR A 28 -29.03 -28.45 1.95
N MET A 29 -29.52 -28.74 3.15
CA MET A 29 -29.53 -30.09 3.73
C MET A 29 -28.16 -30.80 3.73
N GLY A 30 -27.07 -30.06 3.93
CA GLY A 30 -25.70 -30.58 3.92
C GLY A 30 -25.08 -30.69 2.52
N HIS A 31 -25.82 -30.30 1.47
CA HIS A 31 -25.29 -30.09 0.14
C HIS A 31 -24.84 -28.64 -0.03
N ASN A 32 -23.55 -28.46 -0.23
CA ASN A 32 -22.95 -27.16 -0.46
C ASN A 32 -22.83 -26.89 -1.96
N VAL A 33 -23.46 -25.81 -2.44
CA VAL A 33 -23.36 -25.34 -3.82
C VAL A 33 -22.76 -23.93 -3.83
N GLN A 34 -21.58 -23.80 -4.43
CA GLN A 34 -20.87 -22.53 -4.56
C GLN A 34 -21.01 -21.96 -5.98
N HIS A 35 -21.55 -20.75 -6.09
CA HIS A 35 -21.66 -20.00 -7.34
C HIS A 35 -20.65 -18.86 -7.40
N HIS A 36 -19.64 -18.98 -8.27
CA HIS A 36 -18.54 -18.02 -8.39
C HIS A 36 -18.92 -16.83 -9.30
N LEU A 37 -19.77 -15.93 -8.80
CA LEU A 37 -20.06 -14.66 -9.48
C LEU A 37 -19.36 -13.50 -8.76
N LYS A 38 -18.58 -12.72 -9.49
CA LYS A 38 -18.02 -11.46 -8.97
C LYS A 38 -19.15 -10.44 -8.82
N LEU A 39 -19.70 -10.34 -7.61
CA LEU A 39 -20.74 -9.37 -7.30
C LEU A 39 -20.13 -7.99 -7.10
N ARG A 40 -20.71 -6.98 -7.75
CA ARG A 40 -20.41 -5.57 -7.48
C ARG A 40 -21.24 -5.09 -6.30
N PRO A 41 -20.63 -4.60 -5.22
CA PRO A 41 -21.35 -3.99 -4.11
C PRO A 41 -22.22 -2.80 -4.56
N MET A 42 -23.28 -2.48 -3.79
CA MET A 42 -24.31 -1.46 -4.10
C MET A 42 -25.19 -1.73 -5.34
N PHE A 43 -25.18 -2.97 -5.86
CA PHE A 43 -26.11 -3.42 -6.91
C PHE A 43 -27.13 -4.42 -6.36
N TRP A 44 -28.33 -4.41 -6.92
CA TRP A 44 -29.32 -5.46 -6.72
C TRP A 44 -28.92 -6.71 -7.51
N TYR A 45 -28.85 -7.85 -6.82
CA TYR A 45 -28.73 -9.15 -7.46
C TYR A 45 -29.91 -10.03 -7.05
N SER A 46 -30.56 -10.63 -8.05
CA SER A 46 -31.48 -11.71 -7.79
C SER A 46 -30.68 -13.00 -7.52
N ALA A 47 -30.88 -13.60 -6.35
CA ALA A 47 -30.47 -14.96 -6.05
C ALA A 47 -31.72 -15.86 -6.00
N CYS A 48 -31.65 -17.02 -6.62
CA CYS A 48 -32.73 -17.98 -6.67
C CYS A 48 -32.18 -19.37 -6.43
N LEU A 49 -32.65 -20.01 -5.36
CA LEU A 49 -32.41 -21.42 -5.08
C LEU A 49 -33.51 -22.25 -5.75
N VAL A 50 -33.12 -23.22 -6.58
CA VAL A 50 -34.02 -24.14 -7.25
C VAL A 50 -33.68 -25.55 -6.79
N VAL A 51 -34.53 -26.14 -5.96
CA VAL A 51 -34.36 -27.53 -5.49
C VAL A 51 -35.34 -28.41 -6.24
N ASP A 52 -34.92 -29.58 -6.69
CA ASP A 52 -35.70 -30.66 -7.31
C ASP A 52 -35.36 -32.00 -6.61
N GLU A 53 -36.07 -33.09 -6.91
CA GLU A 53 -35.83 -34.40 -6.29
C GLU A 53 -34.40 -34.91 -6.53
N GLU A 54 -33.83 -34.61 -7.70
CA GLU A 54 -32.54 -35.12 -8.16
C GLU A 54 -31.43 -34.05 -8.27
N GLN A 55 -31.73 -32.77 -8.00
CA GLN A 55 -30.78 -31.67 -8.20
C GLN A 55 -31.05 -30.47 -7.28
N VAL A 56 -29.98 -29.76 -6.94
CA VAL A 56 -30.00 -28.42 -6.36
C VAL A 56 -29.30 -27.46 -7.31
N GLY A 57 -29.98 -26.39 -7.70
CA GLY A 57 -29.47 -25.34 -8.56
C GLY A 57 -29.45 -23.99 -7.86
N VAL A 58 -28.34 -23.28 -7.96
CA VAL A 58 -28.20 -21.90 -7.48
C VAL A 58 -28.09 -20.98 -8.67
N TRP A 59 -28.99 -20.01 -8.75
CA TRP A 59 -29.02 -18.99 -9.78
C TRP A 59 -28.70 -17.62 -9.19
N VAL A 60 -27.72 -16.93 -9.74
CA VAL A 60 -27.37 -15.57 -9.35
C VAL A 60 -27.36 -14.69 -10.60
N ALA A 61 -28.13 -13.59 -10.57
CA ALA A 61 -28.32 -12.69 -11.71
C ALA A 61 -28.70 -13.42 -13.03
N GLY A 62 -29.57 -14.42 -12.92
CA GLY A 62 -30.01 -15.21 -14.08
C GLY A 62 -28.98 -16.21 -14.63
N ARG A 63 -27.84 -16.40 -13.97
CA ARG A 63 -26.85 -17.46 -14.30
C ARG A 63 -26.92 -18.57 -13.27
N GLY A 64 -27.11 -19.80 -13.74
CA GLY A 64 -27.34 -20.97 -12.90
C GLY A 64 -26.15 -21.93 -12.86
N GLN A 65 -25.94 -22.54 -11.69
CA GLN A 65 -25.08 -23.70 -11.52
C GLN A 65 -25.88 -24.79 -10.79
N HIS A 66 -25.85 -26.02 -11.33
CA HIS A 66 -26.62 -27.15 -10.82
C HIS A 66 -25.69 -28.23 -10.27
N HIS A 67 -26.16 -28.92 -9.23
CA HIS A 67 -25.48 -30.06 -8.62
C HIS A 67 -26.48 -31.20 -8.39
N PRO A 68 -26.15 -32.45 -8.75
CA PRO A 68 -27.01 -33.59 -8.47
C PRO A 68 -27.10 -33.83 -6.95
N ALA A 69 -28.32 -34.02 -6.44
CA ALA A 69 -28.60 -34.20 -5.02
C ALA A 69 -29.95 -34.90 -4.82
N SER A 70 -30.08 -35.75 -3.79
CA SER A 70 -31.33 -36.45 -3.48
C SER A 70 -32.05 -35.74 -2.34
N ASN A 71 -33.12 -34.99 -2.65
CA ASN A 71 -33.71 -34.05 -1.69
C ASN A 71 -35.08 -34.53 -1.17
N PRO A 72 -35.30 -34.61 0.17
CA PRO A 72 -36.61 -34.88 0.75
C PRO A 72 -37.56 -33.65 0.67
N PRO A 73 -38.88 -33.85 0.75
CA PRO A 73 -39.85 -32.76 0.73
C PRO A 73 -39.82 -31.91 2.01
N LEU A 74 -39.44 -30.64 1.89
CA LEU A 74 -40.31 -29.51 2.19
C LEU A 74 -41.46 -29.57 3.21
N LEU A 75 -41.25 -29.71 4.51
CA LEU A 75 -42.29 -29.49 5.52
C LEU A 75 -42.52 -27.98 5.81
N LEU A 76 -43.73 -27.47 5.55
CA LEU A 76 -44.09 -26.05 5.72
C LEU A 76 -44.39 -25.60 7.17
N ASN A 77 -44.22 -26.48 8.17
CA ASN A 77 -44.52 -26.19 9.59
C ASN A 77 -43.33 -25.61 10.37
N GLY A 78 -42.49 -24.77 9.72
CA GLY A 78 -41.26 -24.22 10.29
C GLY A 78 -41.30 -22.70 10.51
N SER A 79 -40.23 -22.17 11.10
CA SER A 79 -39.94 -20.73 11.16
C SER A 79 -39.00 -20.33 10.02
N LEU A 80 -39.19 -19.12 9.49
CA LEU A 80 -38.35 -18.54 8.43
C LEU A 80 -37.53 -17.40 9.02
N VAL A 81 -36.21 -17.55 9.03
CA VAL A 81 -35.28 -16.51 9.47
C VAL A 81 -34.57 -15.95 8.25
N ALA A 82 -34.55 -14.62 8.12
CA ALA A 82 -33.84 -13.92 7.06
C ALA A 82 -32.82 -12.96 7.67
N GLY A 83 -31.63 -12.90 7.08
CA GLY A 83 -30.60 -11.95 7.50
C GLY A 83 -29.75 -12.38 8.70
N GLN A 84 -29.75 -13.65 9.09
CA GLN A 84 -28.77 -14.22 10.02
C GLN A 84 -28.63 -15.71 9.76
N GLU A 85 -27.43 -16.24 9.96
CA GLU A 85 -27.17 -17.68 10.07
C GLU A 85 -27.72 -18.19 11.42
N GLN A 86 -28.44 -19.31 11.39
CA GLN A 86 -28.93 -19.99 12.58
C GLN A 86 -28.06 -21.23 12.79
N ASP A 87 -27.07 -21.11 13.68
CA ASP A 87 -26.17 -22.24 14.00
C ASP A 87 -26.95 -23.45 14.58
N GLU A 88 -28.07 -23.17 15.27
CA GLU A 88 -29.03 -24.16 15.77
C GLU A 88 -30.46 -23.68 15.50
N LEU A 89 -31.42 -24.61 15.36
CA LEU A 89 -32.83 -24.28 15.14
C LEU A 89 -33.36 -23.44 16.32
N ASP A 90 -33.77 -22.20 16.03
CA ASP A 90 -34.23 -21.23 17.04
C ASP A 90 -33.14 -20.84 18.06
N GLY A 91 -31.86 -20.93 17.67
CA GLY A 91 -30.68 -20.61 18.48
C GLY A 91 -30.53 -19.12 18.85
N GLY A 92 -31.49 -18.27 18.45
CA GLY A 92 -31.55 -16.86 18.81
C GLY A 92 -30.74 -15.93 17.88
N PHE A 93 -30.58 -14.69 18.33
CA PHE A 93 -29.92 -13.62 17.56
C PHE A 93 -28.48 -13.41 18.04
N ILE A 94 -27.52 -13.54 17.12
CA ILE A 94 -26.10 -13.25 17.38
C ILE A 94 -25.66 -12.09 16.49
N GLY A 95 -25.45 -10.92 17.11
CA GLY A 95 -25.25 -9.67 16.38
C GLY A 95 -24.02 -9.59 15.47
N ASN A 96 -23.04 -10.48 15.59
CA ASN A 96 -21.87 -10.55 14.70
C ASN A 96 -22.11 -11.40 13.44
N GLN A 97 -23.15 -12.24 13.41
CA GLN A 97 -23.57 -13.07 12.28
C GLN A 97 -24.70 -12.43 11.46
N ALA A 98 -25.19 -11.26 11.88
CA ALA A 98 -26.22 -10.53 11.17
C ALA A 98 -25.74 -10.13 9.77
N PHE A 99 -26.58 -10.39 8.77
CA PHE A 99 -26.41 -9.91 7.40
C PHE A 99 -26.39 -8.38 7.40
N ILE A 100 -25.39 -7.81 6.74
CA ILE A 100 -25.24 -6.36 6.63
C ILE A 100 -25.58 -6.00 5.20
N GLY A 101 -26.83 -5.58 4.98
CA GLY A 101 -27.32 -5.14 3.69
C GLY A 101 -28.83 -4.94 3.64
N HIS A 102 -29.38 -4.75 2.44
CA HIS A 102 -30.82 -4.66 2.24
C HIS A 102 -31.32 -5.91 1.55
N LEU A 103 -32.43 -6.47 2.01
CA LEU A 103 -33.08 -7.61 1.37
C LEU A 103 -34.47 -7.19 0.95
N THR A 104 -34.87 -7.58 -0.25
CA THR A 104 -36.26 -7.40 -0.68
C THR A 104 -36.74 -8.59 -1.48
N GLY A 105 -38.05 -8.66 -1.66
CA GLY A 105 -38.65 -9.50 -2.66
C GLY A 105 -38.83 -10.97 -2.32
N LEU A 106 -38.51 -11.44 -1.10
CA LEU A 106 -38.55 -12.87 -0.77
C LEU A 106 -39.82 -13.58 -1.24
N THR A 107 -39.64 -14.54 -2.15
CA THR A 107 -40.75 -15.28 -2.76
C THR A 107 -40.44 -16.77 -2.80
N LEU A 108 -41.45 -17.59 -2.47
CA LEU A 108 -41.44 -19.06 -2.49
C LEU A 108 -42.57 -19.56 -3.40
N TRP A 109 -42.25 -20.42 -4.36
CA TRP A 109 -43.23 -21.06 -5.24
C TRP A 109 -43.38 -22.55 -4.93
N PRO A 110 -44.56 -23.13 -5.19
CA PRO A 110 -44.83 -24.57 -5.05
C PRO A 110 -44.32 -25.41 -6.23
N THR A 111 -43.70 -24.81 -7.25
CA THR A 111 -43.28 -25.49 -8.49
C THR A 111 -41.87 -25.07 -8.90
N VAL A 112 -41.09 -25.97 -9.50
CA VAL A 112 -39.76 -25.66 -10.07
C VAL A 112 -39.93 -24.61 -11.17
N LEU A 113 -39.19 -23.51 -11.08
CA LEU A 113 -39.09 -22.56 -12.18
C LEU A 113 -38.07 -23.05 -13.21
N SER A 114 -38.44 -22.99 -14.48
CA SER A 114 -37.49 -23.24 -15.57
C SER A 114 -36.38 -22.17 -15.62
N PRO A 115 -35.19 -22.49 -16.17
CA PRO A 115 -34.12 -21.51 -16.40
C PRO A 115 -34.58 -20.20 -17.05
N HIS A 116 -35.46 -20.29 -18.05
CA HIS A 116 -36.01 -19.12 -18.74
C HIS A 116 -36.91 -18.27 -17.83
N GLN A 117 -37.72 -18.90 -16.97
CA GLN A 117 -38.53 -18.19 -15.99
C GLN A 117 -37.66 -17.50 -14.96
N VAL A 118 -36.61 -18.17 -14.44
CA VAL A 118 -35.65 -17.57 -13.52
C VAL A 118 -34.96 -16.36 -14.15
N GLN A 119 -34.57 -16.46 -15.42
CA GLN A 119 -33.98 -15.35 -16.16
C GLN A 119 -34.97 -14.19 -16.40
N GLY A 120 -36.23 -14.49 -16.72
CA GLY A 120 -37.30 -13.48 -16.85
C GLY A 120 -37.54 -12.70 -15.55
N TRP A 121 -37.62 -13.41 -14.42
CA TRP A 121 -37.73 -12.78 -13.11
C TRP A 121 -36.47 -11.98 -12.73
N SER A 122 -35.27 -12.45 -13.09
CA SER A 122 -34.03 -11.70 -12.85
C SER A 122 -33.91 -10.40 -13.66
N SER A 123 -34.64 -10.31 -14.79
CA SER A 123 -34.66 -9.14 -15.68
C SER A 123 -35.92 -8.29 -15.51
N CYS A 124 -36.69 -8.52 -14.45
CA CYS A 124 -37.94 -7.82 -14.14
C CYS A 124 -39.02 -7.92 -15.25
N GLN A 125 -38.94 -8.96 -16.09
CA GLN A 125 -39.96 -9.26 -17.08
C GLN A 125 -41.04 -10.11 -16.40
N GLN A 126 -42.15 -9.47 -16.01
CA GLN A 126 -43.28 -10.16 -15.35
C GLN A 126 -43.78 -11.31 -16.23
N GLN A 127 -43.71 -12.54 -15.69
CA GLN A 127 -44.37 -13.72 -16.24
C GLN A 127 -45.42 -14.20 -15.24
N ASP A 128 -46.63 -14.49 -15.71
CA ASP A 128 -47.72 -15.01 -14.89
C ASP A 128 -47.34 -16.40 -14.33
N VAL A 129 -47.02 -16.46 -13.04
CA VAL A 129 -46.84 -17.71 -12.31
C VAL A 129 -48.08 -17.93 -11.44
N THR A 130 -48.80 -19.01 -11.68
CA THR A 130 -50.20 -19.21 -11.24
C THR A 130 -50.38 -19.52 -9.76
N ALA A 131 -49.33 -19.73 -8.97
CA ALA A 131 -49.42 -19.89 -7.52
C ALA A 131 -48.10 -19.54 -6.81
N VAL A 132 -48.17 -18.73 -5.76
CA VAL A 132 -47.05 -18.35 -4.89
C VAL A 132 -47.40 -18.77 -3.46
N LEU A 133 -46.51 -19.50 -2.78
CA LEU A 133 -46.72 -19.97 -1.40
C LEU A 133 -46.42 -18.85 -0.40
N ILE A 134 -45.30 -18.16 -0.58
CA ILE A 134 -44.89 -17.03 0.26
C ILE A 134 -44.50 -15.88 -0.66
N ALA A 135 -45.05 -14.70 -0.41
CA ALA A 135 -44.70 -13.47 -1.10
C ALA A 135 -44.30 -12.41 -0.07
N TRP A 136 -43.27 -11.63 -0.39
CA TRP A 136 -42.75 -10.55 0.46
C TRP A 136 -43.85 -9.65 1.03
N ASN A 137 -44.83 -9.28 0.20
CA ASN A 137 -45.92 -8.37 0.57
C ASN A 137 -46.96 -8.99 1.51
N ASN A 138 -47.00 -10.33 1.62
CA ASN A 138 -48.00 -11.05 2.41
C ASN A 138 -47.44 -11.53 3.77
N LEU A 139 -46.15 -11.29 4.04
CA LEU A 139 -45.47 -11.69 5.28
C LEU A 139 -45.50 -10.57 6.32
N LYS A 140 -45.71 -10.95 7.59
CA LYS A 140 -45.48 -10.08 8.75
C LYS A 140 -44.17 -10.49 9.40
N TRP A 141 -43.17 -9.60 9.34
CA TRP A 141 -41.85 -9.83 9.92
C TRP A 141 -41.81 -9.38 11.39
N THR A 142 -41.22 -10.21 12.26
CA THR A 142 -40.94 -9.86 13.66
C THR A 142 -39.44 -9.62 13.83
N VAL A 143 -39.06 -8.42 14.26
CA VAL A 143 -37.66 -8.01 14.45
C VAL A 143 -37.21 -8.41 15.85
N HIS A 144 -36.13 -9.19 15.96
CA HIS A 144 -35.54 -9.59 17.25
C HIS A 144 -34.32 -8.71 17.59
N ASN A 145 -34.36 -8.04 18.75
CA ASN A 145 -33.32 -7.18 19.37
C ASN A 145 -32.92 -5.87 18.64
N GLU A 146 -33.16 -4.75 19.32
CA GLU A 146 -32.94 -3.35 18.89
C GLU A 146 -31.46 -2.92 18.83
N SER A 147 -30.64 -3.53 17.97
CA SER A 147 -29.28 -3.00 17.69
C SER A 147 -29.05 -2.59 16.23
N GLY A 148 -30.07 -2.72 15.39
CA GLY A 148 -30.07 -2.19 14.02
C GLY A 148 -31.48 -1.84 13.59
N SER A 149 -31.67 -0.70 12.94
CA SER A 149 -32.94 -0.35 12.32
C SER A 149 -33.15 -1.24 11.10
N VAL A 150 -34.17 -2.11 11.15
CA VAL A 150 -34.67 -2.79 9.95
C VAL A 150 -35.75 -1.90 9.35
N THR A 151 -35.39 -1.10 8.35
CA THR A 151 -36.36 -0.34 7.55
C THR A 151 -36.88 -1.23 6.41
N ILE A 152 -38.16 -1.58 6.48
CA ILE A 152 -38.83 -2.36 5.44
C ILE A 152 -39.30 -1.39 4.36
N HIS A 153 -38.62 -1.39 3.21
CA HIS A 153 -39.06 -0.65 2.02
C HIS A 153 -39.88 -1.58 1.11
N HIS A 154 -41.02 -1.08 0.62
CA HIS A 154 -41.91 -1.83 -0.27
C HIS A 154 -41.53 -1.69 -1.77
N ASP A 155 -40.50 -0.90 -2.07
CA ASP A 155 -40.04 -0.63 -3.43
C ASP A 155 -38.93 -1.61 -3.82
N GLY A 156 -39.29 -2.69 -4.50
CA GLY A 156 -38.34 -3.63 -5.09
C GLY A 156 -37.72 -3.08 -6.39
N PRO A 157 -36.52 -3.53 -6.80
CA PRO A 157 -35.85 -3.11 -8.04
C PRO A 157 -36.66 -3.36 -9.32
N CYS A 158 -37.64 -4.27 -9.29
CA CYS A 158 -38.54 -4.51 -10.43
C CYS A 158 -39.80 -3.65 -10.45
N ASN A 159 -40.11 -2.93 -9.36
CA ASN A 159 -41.19 -1.91 -9.34
C ASN A 159 -40.68 -0.53 -9.78
N GLN A 160 -39.39 -0.41 -10.14
CA GLN A 160 -38.78 0.81 -10.65
C GLN A 160 -39.09 1.03 -12.14
N GLY A 161 -40.39 1.06 -12.49
CA GLY A 161 -40.86 1.36 -13.84
C GLY A 161 -40.48 2.76 -14.37
N HIS A 162 -39.74 3.57 -13.61
CA HIS A 162 -39.30 4.92 -14.00
C HIS A 162 -37.83 5.26 -13.68
N HIS A 163 -37.08 4.44 -12.93
CA HIS A 163 -35.70 4.78 -12.53
C HIS A 163 -34.63 4.13 -13.42
N SER A 164 -34.68 4.41 -14.72
CA SER A 164 -33.50 4.25 -15.58
C SER A 164 -32.41 5.29 -15.28
N LYS A 165 -32.71 6.26 -14.41
CA LYS A 165 -31.85 7.35 -13.95
C LYS A 165 -31.59 7.14 -12.45
N GLY A 166 -30.33 7.16 -12.03
CA GLY A 166 -29.92 6.84 -10.66
C GLY A 166 -30.62 7.68 -9.59
N GLU A 167 -30.64 7.16 -8.35
CA GLU A 167 -31.22 7.80 -7.17
C GLU A 167 -30.69 9.23 -6.95
N LEU A 168 -31.57 10.12 -6.50
CA LEU A 168 -31.23 11.49 -6.11
C LEU A 168 -30.68 11.54 -4.69
N PHE A 169 -29.46 12.04 -4.53
CA PHE A 169 -28.81 12.25 -3.26
C PHE A 169 -28.88 13.72 -2.86
N PHE A 170 -29.49 14.00 -1.70
CA PHE A 170 -29.53 15.33 -1.10
C PHE A 170 -28.39 15.50 -0.09
N PHE A 171 -27.62 16.58 -0.20
CA PHE A 171 -26.51 16.89 0.70
C PHE A 171 -26.74 18.22 1.42
N THR A 172 -26.74 18.19 2.76
CA THR A 172 -26.88 19.37 3.63
C THR A 172 -25.57 20.10 3.88
N ASN A 173 -24.46 19.63 3.30
CA ASN A 173 -23.20 20.35 3.36
C ASN A 173 -23.32 21.58 2.46
N MET A 174 -23.39 22.76 3.07
CA MET A 174 -23.36 24.03 2.35
C MET A 174 -21.97 24.19 1.74
N LEU A 175 -21.89 24.18 0.41
CA LEU A 175 -20.65 24.33 -0.35
C LEU A 175 -20.85 25.39 -1.43
N SER A 176 -19.78 26.07 -1.82
CA SER A 176 -19.79 26.88 -3.04
C SER A 176 -20.01 26.00 -4.28
N TRP A 177 -20.41 26.61 -5.39
CA TRP A 177 -20.62 25.87 -6.64
C TRP A 177 -19.36 25.10 -7.06
N SER A 178 -18.20 25.76 -6.98
CA SER A 178 -16.91 25.18 -7.38
C SER A 178 -16.51 23.98 -6.52
N GLU A 179 -16.74 24.07 -5.21
CA GLU A 179 -16.45 23.00 -4.25
C GLU A 179 -17.37 21.80 -4.45
N ALA A 180 -18.68 22.04 -4.54
CA ALA A 180 -19.66 20.99 -4.80
C ALA A 180 -19.35 20.27 -6.12
N HIS A 181 -19.10 21.02 -7.19
CA HIS A 181 -18.79 20.44 -8.50
C HIS A 181 -17.49 19.63 -8.47
N THR A 182 -16.44 20.15 -7.80
CA THR A 182 -15.18 19.40 -7.62
C THR A 182 -15.41 18.10 -6.85
N PHE A 183 -16.13 18.13 -5.73
CA PHE A 183 -16.44 16.92 -4.96
C PHE A 183 -17.21 15.89 -5.78
N LEU A 184 -18.23 16.33 -6.52
CA LEU A 184 -19.07 15.46 -7.34
C LEU A 184 -18.26 14.82 -8.49
N GLN A 185 -17.49 15.62 -9.23
CA GLN A 185 -16.62 15.10 -10.29
C GLN A 185 -15.63 14.05 -9.77
N ARG A 186 -15.01 14.29 -8.61
CA ARG A 186 -14.06 13.35 -7.99
C ARG A 186 -14.72 12.06 -7.48
N SER A 187 -16.00 12.14 -7.15
CA SER A 187 -16.83 11.03 -6.67
C SER A 187 -17.61 10.32 -7.79
N GLU A 188 -17.37 10.67 -9.06
CA GLU A 188 -18.11 10.19 -10.24
C GLU A 188 -19.62 10.47 -10.20
N MET A 189 -20.01 11.51 -9.47
CA MET A 189 -21.35 12.05 -9.43
C MET A 189 -21.43 13.33 -10.24
N VAL A 190 -22.63 13.73 -10.60
CA VAL A 190 -22.89 15.08 -11.13
C VAL A 190 -24.05 15.70 -10.42
N MET A 191 -24.08 17.02 -10.50
CA MET A 191 -25.17 17.77 -9.95
C MET A 191 -26.45 17.41 -10.70
N ALA A 192 -27.48 17.03 -9.96
CA ALA A 192 -28.67 16.46 -10.55
C ALA A 192 -29.71 17.55 -10.84
N ALA A 193 -30.39 17.40 -11.96
CA ALA A 193 -31.64 18.09 -12.24
C ALA A 193 -32.83 17.09 -12.12
N PRO A 194 -33.93 17.47 -11.44
CA PRO A 194 -35.15 16.68 -11.41
C PRO A 194 -35.65 16.44 -12.83
N SER A 195 -35.95 15.19 -13.15
CA SER A 195 -36.19 14.76 -14.53
C SER A 195 -37.66 14.51 -14.86
N ASP A 196 -38.51 14.39 -13.84
CA ASP A 196 -39.96 14.29 -13.94
C ASP A 196 -40.67 15.00 -12.76
N GLU A 197 -42.00 15.09 -12.82
CA GLU A 197 -42.80 15.74 -11.79
C GLU A 197 -42.75 14.99 -10.44
N GLN A 198 -42.45 13.68 -10.45
CA GLN A 198 -42.36 12.87 -9.24
C GLN A 198 -41.07 13.15 -8.48
N GLU A 199 -39.92 13.13 -9.16
CA GLU A 199 -38.63 13.58 -8.62
C GLU A 199 -38.71 15.04 -8.14
N TRP A 200 -39.44 15.89 -8.86
CA TRP A 200 -39.68 17.27 -8.43
C TRP A 200 -40.42 17.37 -7.09
N ARG A 201 -41.48 16.58 -6.89
CA ARG A 201 -42.20 16.51 -5.61
C ARG A 201 -41.30 16.00 -4.48
N GLN A 202 -40.43 15.02 -4.77
CA GLN A 202 -39.45 14.52 -3.79
C GLN A 202 -38.47 15.62 -3.36
N VAL A 203 -37.91 16.36 -4.32
CA VAL A 203 -36.99 17.48 -4.04
C VAL A 203 -37.67 18.56 -3.19
N THR A 204 -38.91 18.92 -3.52
CA THR A 204 -39.69 19.92 -2.76
C THR A 204 -39.95 19.47 -1.31
N GLN A 205 -40.25 18.19 -1.11
CA GLN A 205 -40.43 17.61 0.22
C GLN A 205 -39.13 17.66 1.03
N LEU A 206 -37.99 17.31 0.42
CA LEU A 206 -36.66 17.37 1.04
C LEU A 206 -36.27 18.80 1.42
N LEU A 207 -36.54 19.78 0.55
CA LEU A 207 -36.30 21.21 0.81
C LEU A 207 -37.11 21.77 1.98
N THR A 208 -38.34 21.27 2.16
CA THR A 208 -39.18 21.64 3.30
C THR A 208 -38.63 21.03 4.59
N PHE A 209 -38.20 19.78 4.51
CA PHE A 209 -37.69 19.01 5.64
C PHE A 209 -36.34 19.52 6.16
N TYR A 210 -35.38 19.79 5.27
CA TYR A 210 -34.03 20.24 5.62
C TYR A 210 -33.87 21.76 5.72
N ARG A 211 -34.98 22.50 5.79
CA ARG A 211 -34.99 23.95 5.94
C ARG A 211 -34.00 24.53 6.97
N PRO A 212 -33.96 24.06 8.23
CA PRO A 212 -33.08 24.67 9.23
C PRO A 212 -31.58 24.46 8.96
N GLN A 213 -31.23 23.51 8.08
CA GLN A 213 -29.84 23.12 7.79
C GLN A 213 -29.30 23.73 6.50
N CYS A 214 -30.19 24.22 5.65
CA CYS A 214 -29.89 24.77 4.33
C CYS A 214 -30.32 26.25 4.18
N SER A 215 -30.74 26.90 5.28
CA SER A 215 -31.10 28.32 5.29
C SER A 215 -29.93 29.17 5.80
N ASN A 216 -29.56 30.21 5.03
CA ASN A 216 -28.61 31.23 5.48
C ASN A 216 -29.35 32.34 6.24
N ALA A 217 -28.68 33.04 7.15
CA ALA A 217 -29.28 34.05 8.04
C ALA A 217 -29.96 35.23 7.29
N TYR A 218 -29.69 35.39 6.00
CA TYR A 218 -30.14 36.51 5.17
C TYR A 218 -31.22 36.14 4.12
N SER A 219 -31.61 34.87 3.98
CA SER A 219 -32.56 34.41 2.95
C SER A 219 -33.90 33.95 3.54
N GLU A 220 -35.03 34.49 3.06
CA GLU A 220 -36.39 34.10 3.48
C GLU A 220 -36.84 32.70 3.00
N GLY A 221 -35.97 31.94 2.33
CA GLY A 221 -36.24 30.60 1.80
C GLY A 221 -34.98 29.73 1.72
N VAL A 222 -35.18 28.42 1.56
CA VAL A 222 -34.10 27.46 1.30
C VAL A 222 -33.81 27.46 -0.18
N ARG A 223 -32.54 27.57 -0.53
CA ARG A 223 -32.05 27.53 -1.91
C ARG A 223 -31.05 26.38 -2.03
N ILE A 224 -31.06 25.71 -3.18
CA ILE A 224 -30.15 24.58 -3.45
C ILE A 224 -29.51 24.71 -4.82
N TRP A 225 -28.32 24.15 -4.95
CA TRP A 225 -27.69 23.95 -6.24
C TRP A 225 -28.35 22.80 -7.02
N LEU A 226 -28.71 23.08 -8.27
CA LEU A 226 -29.27 22.14 -9.23
C LEU A 226 -28.38 22.07 -10.48
N GLY A 227 -28.33 20.90 -11.12
CA GLY A 227 -27.52 20.64 -12.31
C GLY A 227 -28.09 21.26 -13.60
N ILE A 228 -28.44 22.54 -13.56
CA ILE A 228 -29.05 23.29 -14.67
C ILE A 228 -28.20 24.53 -14.93
N PHE A 229 -27.75 24.70 -16.18
CA PHE A 229 -27.01 25.86 -16.64
C PHE A 229 -27.70 26.50 -17.83
N VAL A 230 -27.65 27.82 -17.95
CA VAL A 230 -28.27 28.55 -19.07
C VAL A 230 -27.20 28.84 -20.12
N ASN A 231 -27.45 28.44 -21.37
CA ASN A 231 -26.55 28.75 -22.50
C ASN A 231 -26.98 30.04 -23.21
N GLU A 232 -26.05 30.99 -23.33
CA GLU A 232 -26.27 32.34 -23.88
C GLU A 232 -26.81 32.36 -25.31
N THR A 233 -26.29 31.48 -26.18
CA THR A 233 -26.61 31.52 -27.63
C THR A 233 -28.02 31.04 -27.94
N SER A 234 -28.64 30.32 -27.02
CA SER A 234 -29.94 29.67 -27.24
C SER A 234 -30.99 30.07 -26.19
N GLN A 235 -30.60 30.79 -25.13
CA GLN A 235 -31.45 31.05 -23.94
C GLN A 235 -32.06 29.77 -23.38
N MET A 236 -31.33 28.65 -23.53
CA MET A 236 -31.80 27.32 -23.22
C MET A 236 -31.14 26.84 -21.93
N ALA A 237 -31.98 26.34 -21.02
CA ALA A 237 -31.52 25.55 -19.89
C ALA A 237 -30.97 24.21 -20.40
N LEU A 238 -29.74 23.92 -20.05
CA LEU A 238 -29.02 22.68 -20.31
C LEU A 238 -28.75 21.98 -18.97
N SER A 239 -28.70 20.65 -18.99
CA SER A 239 -28.31 19.86 -17.83
C SER A 239 -27.20 18.92 -18.26
N GLU A 240 -26.16 18.77 -17.42
CA GLU A 240 -25.04 17.86 -17.69
C GLU A 240 -25.51 16.40 -17.84
N ASP A 241 -26.68 16.08 -17.29
CA ASP A 241 -27.30 14.77 -17.29
C ASP A 241 -28.09 14.42 -18.56
N TYR A 242 -28.39 15.35 -19.47
CA TYR A 242 -29.40 15.10 -20.51
C TYR A 242 -29.16 15.67 -21.91
N ASN A 243 -29.55 14.88 -22.91
CA ASN A 243 -29.57 15.27 -24.32
C ASN A 243 -31.03 15.38 -24.82
N LYS A 244 -31.44 16.60 -25.15
CA LYS A 244 -32.55 17.03 -26.06
C LYS A 244 -34.03 17.16 -25.66
N ASN A 245 -34.59 16.63 -24.55
CA ASN A 245 -36.05 16.74 -24.29
C ASN A 245 -36.45 17.37 -22.93
N PHE A 246 -35.60 18.18 -22.32
CA PHE A 246 -35.91 18.90 -21.06
C PHE A 246 -36.67 20.24 -21.30
N TYR A 247 -36.85 20.61 -22.57
CA TYR A 247 -37.39 21.91 -22.98
C TYR A 247 -38.86 22.12 -22.61
N ASP A 248 -39.69 21.07 -22.57
CA ASP A 248 -41.13 21.23 -22.34
C ASP A 248 -41.53 21.39 -20.85
N PHE A 249 -40.68 20.97 -19.91
CA PHE A 249 -40.96 21.09 -18.47
C PHE A 249 -40.49 22.44 -17.89
N LEU A 250 -39.38 22.99 -18.39
CA LEU A 250 -38.81 24.26 -17.91
C LEU A 250 -39.32 25.51 -18.65
N ALA A 251 -40.02 25.37 -19.78
CA ALA A 251 -40.47 26.50 -20.61
C ALA A 251 -41.44 27.48 -19.93
N ILE A 252 -41.84 27.24 -18.67
CA ILE A 252 -42.73 28.12 -17.92
C ILE A 252 -41.96 28.67 -16.70
N ARG A 253 -41.36 29.88 -16.84
CA ARG A 253 -40.83 30.84 -15.83
C ARG A 253 -39.33 31.18 -15.83
N MET A 254 -38.67 31.32 -16.98
CA MET A 254 -37.35 32.00 -17.07
C MET A 254 -37.43 33.41 -17.72
N GLU A 255 -38.50 34.18 -17.46
CA GLU A 255 -38.69 35.53 -18.07
C GLU A 255 -37.87 36.67 -17.42
N ARG A 256 -36.96 36.40 -16.47
CA ARG A 256 -36.33 37.47 -15.68
C ARG A 256 -34.85 37.29 -15.29
N LEU A 257 -34.07 36.57 -16.10
CA LEU A 257 -32.62 36.46 -15.90
C LEU A 257 -31.89 37.20 -17.02
N THR A 258 -31.97 38.53 -17.01
CA THR A 258 -31.24 39.39 -17.94
C THR A 258 -30.52 40.46 -17.13
N GLU A 259 -29.22 40.27 -16.88
CA GLU A 259 -28.21 41.33 -16.70
C GLU A 259 -26.84 40.78 -16.20
N ASN A 260 -26.24 39.76 -16.83
CA ASN A 260 -24.76 39.61 -16.94
C ASN A 260 -24.34 38.37 -17.79
N PRO A 261 -23.10 38.33 -18.34
CA PRO A 261 -22.72 37.47 -19.48
C PRO A 261 -21.78 36.27 -19.15
N ASP A 262 -22.13 35.41 -18.21
CA ASP A 262 -21.44 34.10 -18.03
C ASP A 262 -22.45 33.01 -17.61
N SER A 263 -22.10 31.72 -17.70
CA SER A 263 -22.97 30.63 -17.23
C SER A 263 -23.14 30.68 -15.70
N TYR A 264 -24.35 30.99 -15.21
CA TYR A 264 -24.63 31.05 -13.78
C TYR A 264 -25.33 29.79 -13.26
N PRO A 265 -24.94 29.30 -12.08
CA PRO A 265 -25.69 28.26 -11.41
C PRO A 265 -27.02 28.84 -10.92
N VAL A 266 -28.09 28.08 -11.11
CA VAL A 266 -29.44 28.51 -10.73
C VAL A 266 -29.84 27.79 -9.45
N SER A 267 -30.35 28.55 -8.49
CA SER A 267 -30.98 28.00 -7.31
C SER A 267 -32.49 28.12 -7.40
N GLN A 268 -33.20 27.32 -6.62
CA GLN A 268 -34.66 27.39 -6.56
C GLN A 268 -35.12 27.49 -5.12
N ASP A 269 -36.09 28.38 -4.89
CA ASP A 269 -36.71 28.55 -3.57
C ASP A 269 -37.83 27.53 -3.31
N GLN A 270 -38.35 27.54 -2.08
CA GLN A 270 -39.42 26.64 -1.63
C GLN A 270 -40.77 26.86 -2.33
N GLN A 271 -40.97 28.01 -3.00
CA GLN A 271 -42.16 28.29 -3.80
C GLN A 271 -41.97 27.90 -5.27
N GLY A 272 -40.81 27.35 -5.64
CA GLY A 272 -40.47 26.94 -7.00
C GLY A 272 -40.00 28.09 -7.89
N SER A 273 -39.63 29.25 -7.34
CA SER A 273 -39.07 30.37 -8.10
C SER A 273 -37.56 30.19 -8.28
N TRP A 274 -37.09 30.45 -9.49
CA TRP A 274 -35.67 30.37 -9.86
C TRP A 274 -34.94 31.67 -9.51
N HIS A 275 -33.74 31.54 -8.95
CA HIS A 275 -32.87 32.65 -8.59
C HIS A 275 -31.48 32.43 -9.20
N GLN A 276 -30.88 33.50 -9.69
CA GLN A 276 -29.46 33.52 -10.02
C GLN A 276 -28.68 33.72 -8.73
N GLU A 277 -27.72 32.86 -8.47
CA GLU A 277 -26.86 32.96 -7.29
C GLU A 277 -25.43 33.29 -7.69
N ASP A 278 -24.72 33.92 -6.75
CA ASP A 278 -23.28 34.08 -6.83
C ASP A 278 -22.59 32.72 -6.68
N GLN A 279 -21.52 32.46 -7.45
CA GLN A 279 -20.80 31.20 -7.44
C GLN A 279 -20.14 30.90 -6.09
N ASP A 280 -19.85 31.95 -5.31
CA ASP A 280 -19.29 31.88 -3.96
C ASP A 280 -20.34 31.59 -2.87
N SER A 281 -21.63 31.54 -3.23
CA SER A 281 -22.70 31.26 -2.27
C SER A 281 -22.63 29.82 -1.75
N GLU A 282 -22.62 29.65 -0.43
CA GLU A 282 -22.65 28.32 0.17
C GLU A 282 -24.09 27.81 0.26
N LEU A 283 -24.45 26.81 -0.56
CA LEU A 283 -25.78 26.21 -0.61
C LEU A 283 -25.70 24.68 -0.52
N CYS A 284 -26.78 24.08 -0.05
CA CYS A 284 -26.99 22.64 -0.15
C CYS A 284 -27.18 22.23 -1.62
N PHE A 285 -26.95 20.97 -1.96
CA PHE A 285 -26.97 20.53 -3.35
C PHE A 285 -27.53 19.12 -3.51
N ILE A 286 -28.00 18.82 -4.72
CA ILE A 286 -28.51 17.50 -5.09
C ILE A 286 -27.63 16.92 -6.18
N ALA A 287 -27.31 15.64 -6.08
CA ALA A 287 -26.51 14.95 -7.07
C ALA A 287 -27.03 13.54 -7.35
N ARG A 288 -26.55 12.98 -8.45
CA ARG A 288 -26.81 11.58 -8.83
C ARG A 288 -25.58 10.96 -9.46
N TYR A 289 -25.59 9.63 -9.49
CA TYR A 289 -24.60 8.87 -10.22
C TYR A 289 -24.99 8.77 -11.70
N ILE A 290 -24.12 9.22 -12.62
CA ILE A 290 -24.31 8.99 -14.07
C ILE A 290 -24.11 7.51 -14.42
N ARG A 291 -23.16 6.88 -13.72
CA ARG A 291 -22.73 5.51 -13.93
C ARG A 291 -22.72 4.76 -12.60
N PRO A 292 -22.79 3.42 -12.60
CA PRO A 292 -22.49 2.58 -11.45
C PRO A 292 -21.38 3.13 -10.55
N PRO A 293 -21.64 3.39 -9.25
CA PRO A 293 -20.65 3.99 -8.36
C PRO A 293 -19.40 3.10 -8.28
N GLN A 294 -18.23 3.67 -8.57
CA GLN A 294 -16.96 3.00 -8.33
C GLN A 294 -16.59 3.11 -6.84
N PRO A 295 -15.99 2.06 -6.24
CA PRO A 295 -15.52 2.12 -4.87
C PRO A 295 -14.41 3.15 -4.71
N ILE A 296 -14.57 4.05 -3.75
CA ILE A 296 -13.52 4.94 -3.25
C ILE A 296 -12.67 4.14 -2.27
N ARG A 297 -11.41 3.87 -2.60
CA ARG A 297 -10.54 3.02 -1.79
C ARG A 297 -9.71 3.86 -0.81
N LEU A 298 -9.81 3.54 0.47
CA LEU A 298 -8.96 4.04 1.54
C LEU A 298 -7.73 3.13 1.69
N MET A 299 -6.55 3.70 1.55
CA MET A 299 -5.24 3.04 1.65
C MET A 299 -4.37 3.73 2.70
N GLY A 300 -3.34 3.05 3.21
CA GLY A 300 -2.38 3.62 4.15
C GLY A 300 -2.69 3.38 5.64
N LEU A 301 -3.74 2.61 5.96
CA LEU A 301 -4.06 2.21 7.35
C LEU A 301 -2.94 1.39 8.01
N CYS A 302 -2.30 0.49 7.25
CA CYS A 302 -1.28 -0.42 7.77
C CYS A 302 -0.14 -0.61 6.75
N PRO A 303 1.13 -0.44 7.16
CA PRO A 303 2.28 -0.58 6.26
C PRO A 303 2.69 -2.03 5.98
N ALA A 304 2.31 -3.00 6.81
CA ALA A 304 2.73 -4.40 6.66
C ALA A 304 1.81 -5.23 5.75
N SER A 305 2.38 -5.96 4.79
CA SER A 305 1.72 -6.78 3.76
C SER A 305 0.98 -8.03 4.26
N GLY A 306 0.88 -8.25 5.59
CA GLY A 306 0.24 -9.43 6.20
C GLY A 306 -1.12 -9.17 6.86
N SER A 307 -1.55 -7.92 7.01
CA SER A 307 -2.82 -7.58 7.67
C SER A 307 -3.97 -7.45 6.67
N ARG A 308 -5.20 -7.85 7.04
CA ARG A 308 -6.40 -7.65 6.20
C ARG A 308 -6.59 -6.18 5.78
N TRP A 309 -6.11 -5.26 6.62
CA TRP A 309 -6.17 -3.81 6.44
C TRP A 309 -5.17 -3.27 5.42
N SER A 310 -4.14 -4.05 5.05
CA SER A 310 -3.15 -3.67 4.04
C SER A 310 -3.74 -3.61 2.62
N LYS A 311 -4.85 -4.31 2.37
CA LYS A 311 -5.57 -4.30 1.10
C LYS A 311 -6.48 -3.07 0.94
N GLY A 312 -6.57 -2.19 1.93
CA GLY A 312 -7.43 -1.01 1.91
C GLY A 312 -8.92 -1.32 2.10
N ILE A 313 -9.69 -0.30 2.46
CA ILE A 313 -11.13 -0.37 2.73
C ILE A 313 -11.85 0.42 1.64
N ASN A 314 -12.88 -0.16 1.04
CA ASN A 314 -13.64 0.53 0.00
C ASN A 314 -14.83 1.27 0.60
N PHE A 315 -15.19 2.41 0.03
CA PHE A 315 -16.30 3.27 0.43
C PHE A 315 -17.11 3.68 -0.80
N VAL A 316 -18.37 4.08 -0.59
CA VAL A 316 -19.23 4.70 -1.61
C VAL A 316 -19.88 5.93 -1.00
N VAL A 317 -20.08 6.97 -1.80
CA VAL A 317 -20.81 8.16 -1.34
C VAL A 317 -22.28 7.83 -1.24
N SER A 318 -22.87 8.19 -0.12
CA SER A 318 -24.31 8.17 0.11
C SER A 318 -24.68 9.44 0.87
N SER A 319 -25.96 9.75 0.91
CA SER A 319 -26.50 10.67 1.89
C SER A 319 -26.91 9.87 3.13
N SER A 320 -26.72 10.42 4.32
CA SER A 320 -27.16 9.78 5.57
C SER A 320 -28.68 9.87 5.80
N ALA A 321 -29.45 10.33 4.80
CA ALA A 321 -30.90 10.49 4.85
C ALA A 321 -31.66 9.20 5.23
N LEU A 322 -31.04 8.03 5.08
CA LEU A 322 -31.67 6.72 5.32
C LEU A 322 -31.56 6.16 6.75
N LYS A 323 -30.67 6.70 7.60
CA LYS A 323 -30.46 6.17 8.98
C LYS A 323 -30.68 7.20 10.09
N ASP A 324 -30.29 8.46 9.89
CA ASP A 324 -30.53 9.53 10.84
C ASP A 324 -31.50 10.54 10.23
N SER A 325 -32.73 10.55 10.76
CA SER A 325 -33.82 11.41 10.28
C SER A 325 -33.48 12.90 10.28
N ASN A 326 -32.40 13.33 10.94
CA ASN A 326 -32.10 14.75 11.14
C ASN A 326 -30.80 15.24 10.50
N ASN A 327 -30.06 14.48 9.70
CA ASN A 327 -28.81 14.99 9.13
C ASN A 327 -28.50 14.28 7.80
N SER A 328 -28.77 14.90 6.65
CA SER A 328 -28.43 14.38 5.32
C SER A 328 -27.09 14.97 4.83
N SER A 329 -26.04 14.78 5.62
CA SER A 329 -24.68 15.18 5.25
C SER A 329 -24.03 14.14 4.32
N ILE A 330 -22.95 14.56 3.65
CA ILE A 330 -22.06 13.68 2.90
C ILE A 330 -21.61 12.54 3.83
N TYR A 331 -21.90 11.32 3.42
CA TYR A 331 -21.68 10.11 4.20
C TYR A 331 -20.96 9.07 3.34
N LEU A 332 -19.78 8.65 3.77
CA LEU A 332 -19.02 7.63 3.06
C LEU A 332 -19.29 6.27 3.72
N HIS A 333 -20.10 5.47 3.04
CA HIS A 333 -20.47 4.13 3.50
C HIS A 333 -19.39 3.12 3.08
N GLY A 334 -18.73 2.50 4.06
CA GLY A 334 -17.69 1.51 3.82
C GLY A 334 -18.22 0.14 3.46
N TYR A 335 -17.40 -0.66 2.79
CA TYR A 335 -17.52 -2.11 2.67
C TYR A 335 -17.07 -2.73 4.01
N GLY A 336 -17.81 -2.40 5.07
CA GLY A 336 -17.77 -2.98 6.40
C GLY A 336 -18.88 -2.34 7.24
N ARG A 337 -18.81 -2.51 8.55
CA ARG A 337 -19.46 -1.60 9.50
C ARG A 337 -18.71 -0.26 9.61
N TYR A 338 -17.89 0.09 8.62
CA TYR A 338 -17.08 1.30 8.62
C TYR A 338 -17.82 2.43 7.92
N HIS A 339 -17.77 3.61 8.49
CA HIS A 339 -18.28 4.81 7.85
C HIS A 339 -17.37 6.00 8.16
N ILE A 340 -17.27 6.92 7.21
CA ILE A 340 -16.58 8.21 7.42
C ILE A 340 -17.64 9.30 7.38
N ILE A 341 -17.73 10.05 8.47
CA ILE A 341 -18.73 11.10 8.67
C ILE A 341 -18.08 12.36 9.19
N TRP A 342 -18.67 13.51 8.84
CA TRP A 342 -18.30 14.79 9.42
C TRP A 342 -18.81 14.87 10.86
N ASP A 343 -17.90 15.12 11.79
CA ASP A 343 -18.22 15.35 13.19
C ASP A 343 -18.23 16.85 13.48
N LYS A 344 -19.43 17.40 13.73
CA LYS A 344 -19.65 18.83 13.99
C LYS A 344 -18.97 19.31 15.28
N VAL A 345 -18.71 18.42 16.25
CA VAL A 345 -18.10 18.81 17.54
C VAL A 345 -16.59 18.95 17.40
N SER A 346 -15.97 18.04 16.67
CA SER A 346 -14.51 18.03 16.46
C SER A 346 -14.06 18.78 15.22
N GLU A 347 -15.01 19.26 14.40
CA GLU A 347 -14.79 19.89 13.09
C GLU A 347 -13.84 19.05 12.24
N SER A 348 -14.12 17.75 12.17
CA SER A 348 -13.23 16.79 11.53
C SER A 348 -13.99 15.62 10.91
N TRP A 349 -13.42 15.05 9.86
CA TRP A 349 -13.91 13.83 9.25
C TRP A 349 -13.39 12.63 10.03
N CYS A 350 -14.30 11.84 10.58
CA CYS A 350 -13.96 10.72 11.43
C CYS A 350 -14.45 9.40 10.85
N MET A 351 -13.53 8.44 10.76
CA MET A 351 -13.85 7.05 10.47
C MET A 351 -14.30 6.35 11.74
N ARG A 352 -15.43 5.66 11.70
CA ARG A 352 -16.06 4.98 12.84
C ARG A 352 -16.46 3.56 12.46
N TRP A 353 -16.67 2.71 13.46
CA TRP A 353 -17.17 1.34 13.30
C TRP A 353 -18.49 1.14 14.03
N GLU A 354 -19.50 0.66 13.32
CA GLU A 354 -20.82 0.35 13.86
C GLU A 354 -20.69 -0.90 14.78
N GLY A 355 -20.66 -0.69 16.10
CA GLY A 355 -20.70 -1.78 17.10
C GLY A 355 -19.77 -1.67 18.33
N VAL A 356 -18.74 -0.81 18.33
CA VAL A 356 -17.86 -0.58 19.51
C VAL A 356 -17.88 0.91 19.84
N GLY A 357 -18.91 1.35 20.57
CA GLY A 357 -19.07 2.74 20.99
C GLY A 357 -19.09 3.75 19.84
N TRP A 358 -19.40 5.00 20.16
CA TRP A 358 -19.31 6.11 19.19
C TRP A 358 -17.89 6.69 19.13
N ASN A 359 -16.86 5.90 19.43
CA ASN A 359 -15.49 6.38 19.43
C ASN A 359 -14.92 6.32 17.99
N PRO A 360 -14.37 7.42 17.48
CA PRO A 360 -13.74 7.41 16.18
C PRO A 360 -12.46 6.55 16.20
N LEU A 361 -12.19 5.88 15.08
CA LEU A 361 -10.98 5.09 14.86
C LEU A 361 -9.82 6.00 14.47
N ALA A 362 -10.11 6.92 13.55
CA ALA A 362 -9.18 7.92 13.03
C ALA A 362 -9.96 9.14 12.57
N CYS A 363 -9.40 10.33 12.74
CA CYS A 363 -10.00 11.56 12.22
C CYS A 363 -8.98 12.42 11.47
N THR A 364 -9.45 13.20 10.50
CA THR A 364 -8.67 14.19 9.76
C THR A 364 -9.41 15.52 9.69
N LYS A 365 -8.65 16.62 9.71
CA LYS A 365 -9.19 17.98 9.69
C LYS A 365 -9.06 18.54 8.28
N THR A 366 -10.16 18.48 7.52
CA THR A 366 -10.27 19.03 6.17
C THR A 366 -11.65 19.69 6.03
N LEU A 367 -11.72 20.85 5.37
CA LEU A 367 -13.00 21.54 5.13
C LEU A 367 -13.91 20.70 4.21
N MET A 368 -13.32 20.15 3.15
CA MET A 368 -13.95 19.25 2.20
C MET A 368 -13.90 17.79 2.67
N PRO A 369 -14.78 16.90 2.17
CA PRO A 369 -14.63 15.46 2.32
C PRO A 369 -13.19 15.03 2.03
N PRO A 370 -12.60 14.11 2.82
CA PRO A 370 -11.16 13.86 2.84
C PRO A 370 -10.74 12.95 1.69
N LEU A 371 -11.17 13.29 0.47
CA LEU A 371 -10.71 12.68 -0.77
C LEU A 371 -9.26 13.11 -1.01
N GLY A 372 -8.43 12.19 -1.51
CA GLY A 372 -7.01 12.41 -1.74
C GLY A 372 -6.15 11.96 -0.57
N ARG A 373 -4.96 12.55 -0.44
CA ARG A 373 -3.97 12.22 0.59
C ARG A 373 -4.10 13.18 1.77
N HIS A 374 -4.45 12.68 2.95
CA HIS A 374 -4.57 13.51 4.15
C HIS A 374 -3.87 12.89 5.36
N PRO A 375 -3.40 13.69 6.32
CA PRO A 375 -2.92 13.20 7.60
C PRO A 375 -4.11 12.87 8.51
N TRP A 376 -4.14 11.64 9.04
CA TRP A 376 -5.17 11.19 9.95
C TRP A 376 -4.58 10.88 11.31
N LYS A 377 -5.22 11.39 12.36
CA LYS A 377 -4.87 11.10 13.74
C LYS A 377 -5.58 9.83 14.20
N LEU A 378 -4.80 8.80 14.53
CA LEU A 378 -5.31 7.54 15.03
C LEU A 378 -5.76 7.67 16.48
N HIS A 379 -6.99 7.24 16.78
CA HIS A 379 -7.56 7.22 18.12
C HIS A 379 -7.55 5.81 18.74
N THR A 380 -7.18 4.81 17.94
CA THR A 380 -7.09 3.40 18.33
C THR A 380 -5.79 2.82 17.80
N GLU A 381 -5.21 1.86 18.51
CA GLU A 381 -3.97 1.21 18.09
C GLU A 381 -4.25 0.30 16.88
N PHE A 382 -3.51 0.54 15.80
CA PHE A 382 -3.63 -0.23 14.56
C PHE A 382 -2.25 -0.66 14.07
N CYS A 383 -2.09 -1.95 13.77
CA CYS A 383 -0.91 -2.47 13.06
C CYS A 383 0.44 -2.06 13.69
N ASN A 384 0.55 -2.16 15.03
CA ASN A 384 1.69 -1.74 15.86
C ASN A 384 1.97 -0.22 15.89
N ASN A 385 1.09 0.62 15.31
CA ASN A 385 1.14 2.06 15.51
C ASN A 385 0.50 2.43 16.85
N THR A 386 1.11 3.38 17.55
CA THR A 386 0.65 3.87 18.85
C THR A 386 -0.60 4.76 18.71
N MET A 387 -1.46 4.74 19.73
CA MET A 387 -2.58 5.66 19.85
C MET A 387 -2.08 7.11 19.77
N ASN A 388 -2.82 7.99 19.07
CA ASN A 388 -2.48 9.39 18.77
C ASN A 388 -1.35 9.62 17.76
N SER A 389 -0.84 8.58 17.09
CA SER A 389 0.06 8.77 15.95
C SER A 389 -0.70 9.33 14.73
N THR A 390 0.01 10.11 13.91
CA THR A 390 -0.51 10.63 12.64
C THR A 390 -0.04 9.73 11.50
N GLN A 391 -0.99 9.22 10.73
CA GLN A 391 -0.74 8.36 9.57
C GLN A 391 -1.29 9.03 8.31
N ILE A 392 -0.52 9.04 7.22
CA ILE A 392 -1.03 9.51 5.92
C ILE A 392 -1.90 8.40 5.34
N MET A 393 -3.17 8.71 5.09
CA MET A 393 -4.09 7.82 4.40
C MET A 393 -4.56 8.45 3.09
N VAL A 394 -4.85 7.60 2.11
CA VAL A 394 -5.24 8.01 0.76
C VAL A 394 -6.62 7.46 0.47
N LEU A 395 -7.60 8.35 0.26
CA LEU A 395 -8.96 7.99 -0.11
C LEU A 395 -9.19 8.37 -1.57
N SER A 396 -9.29 7.39 -2.47
CA SER A 396 -9.20 7.67 -3.91
C SER A 396 -10.05 6.75 -4.78
N THR A 397 -10.58 7.30 -5.87
CA THR A 397 -11.19 6.57 -7.00
C THR A 397 -10.16 6.21 -8.08
N CYS A 398 -8.91 6.68 -7.96
CA CYS A 398 -7.87 6.39 -8.94
C CYS A 398 -7.61 4.89 -9.09
N THR A 399 -7.32 4.47 -10.31
CA THR A 399 -6.86 3.12 -10.64
C THR A 399 -5.47 2.86 -10.05
N SER A 400 -5.11 1.58 -9.88
CA SER A 400 -3.85 1.18 -9.23
C SER A 400 -2.57 1.61 -9.97
N ASP A 401 -2.69 2.00 -11.24
CA ASP A 401 -1.63 2.50 -12.12
C ASP A 401 -1.50 4.04 -12.10
N ARG A 402 -2.23 4.72 -11.22
CA ARG A 402 -2.24 6.18 -11.07
C ARG A 402 -1.86 6.59 -9.65
N PHE A 403 -1.19 7.72 -9.53
CA PHE A 403 -0.87 8.35 -8.25
C PHE A 403 -1.93 9.39 -7.90
N THR A 404 -2.37 9.41 -6.63
CA THR A 404 -3.40 10.35 -6.15
C THR A 404 -2.76 11.53 -5.43
N CYS A 405 -2.96 12.77 -5.87
CA CYS A 405 -2.47 13.95 -5.15
C CYS A 405 -3.30 14.25 -3.88
N THR A 406 -2.91 15.29 -3.13
CA THR A 406 -3.60 15.73 -1.90
C THR A 406 -5.06 16.12 -2.17
N ASP A 407 -5.34 16.71 -3.33
CA ASP A 407 -6.67 17.16 -3.80
C ASP A 407 -7.48 16.08 -4.53
N SER A 408 -7.06 14.81 -4.46
CA SER A 408 -7.64 13.66 -5.18
C SER A 408 -7.49 13.65 -6.71
N THR A 409 -6.67 14.54 -7.29
CA THR A 409 -6.29 14.42 -8.71
C THR A 409 -5.50 13.13 -8.96
N CYS A 410 -5.73 12.51 -10.11
CA CYS A 410 -5.04 11.29 -10.53
C CYS A 410 -4.03 11.59 -11.63
N ILE A 411 -2.74 11.49 -11.33
CA ILE A 411 -1.65 11.58 -12.31
C ILE A 411 -1.13 10.17 -12.64
N LYS A 412 -0.42 10.02 -13.76
CA LYS A 412 0.19 8.71 -14.10
C LYS A 412 1.32 8.39 -13.12
N LEU A 413 1.57 7.12 -12.84
CA LEU A 413 2.73 6.74 -12.00
C LEU A 413 4.08 7.16 -12.58
N SER A 414 4.17 7.35 -13.90
CA SER A 414 5.37 7.87 -14.57
C SER A 414 5.63 9.36 -14.32
N GLN A 415 4.61 10.10 -13.91
CA GLN A 415 4.65 11.53 -13.57
C GLN A 415 5.00 11.78 -12.10
N ARG A 416 5.21 10.71 -11.33
CA ARG A 416 5.68 10.84 -9.96
C ARG A 416 7.20 10.89 -10.01
N CYS A 417 7.79 11.94 -9.45
CA CYS A 417 9.23 12.11 -9.39
C CYS A 417 9.84 12.24 -10.78
N ASP A 418 9.28 13.09 -11.63
CA ASP A 418 9.81 13.39 -12.96
C ASP A 418 10.42 14.80 -13.07
N ASN A 419 10.60 15.46 -11.92
CA ASN A 419 11.04 16.85 -11.77
C ASN A 419 10.05 17.89 -12.32
N VAL A 420 8.82 17.48 -12.65
CA VAL A 420 7.72 18.37 -13.05
C VAL A 420 6.66 18.36 -11.96
N ILE A 421 6.19 19.55 -11.57
CA ILE A 421 5.09 19.67 -10.62
C ILE A 421 3.78 19.50 -11.40
N ASP A 422 3.22 18.29 -11.34
CA ASP A 422 1.91 17.93 -11.89
C ASP A 422 0.80 18.01 -10.83
N CYS A 423 1.10 17.71 -9.56
CA CYS A 423 0.18 17.94 -8.45
C CYS A 423 0.15 19.43 -8.06
N SER A 424 -1.04 19.96 -7.76
CA SER A 424 -1.23 21.36 -7.31
C SER A 424 -0.35 21.78 -6.13
N ASP A 425 0.02 20.82 -5.27
CA ASP A 425 0.82 21.01 -4.06
C ASP A 425 2.26 20.46 -4.17
N GLY A 426 2.66 19.97 -5.35
CA GLY A 426 3.98 19.38 -5.62
C GLY A 426 4.31 18.13 -4.81
N ILE A 427 3.30 17.36 -4.37
CA ILE A 427 3.53 16.14 -3.56
C ILE A 427 4.07 14.95 -4.36
N ASP A 428 3.83 14.97 -5.66
CA ASP A 428 4.44 14.08 -6.65
C ASP A 428 5.97 14.14 -6.64
N GLU A 429 6.53 15.31 -6.38
CA GLU A 429 7.99 15.54 -6.32
C GLU A 429 8.58 15.43 -4.89
N ARG A 430 7.79 14.96 -3.92
CA ARG A 430 8.24 14.73 -2.54
C ARG A 430 8.53 13.25 -2.27
N ASP A 431 9.57 13.01 -1.47
CA ASP A 431 10.01 11.67 -1.04
C ASP A 431 10.27 10.73 -2.23
N CYS A 432 10.99 11.26 -3.23
CA CYS A 432 11.07 10.63 -4.53
C CYS A 432 11.97 9.41 -4.63
N PHE A 433 12.80 9.12 -3.63
CA PHE A 433 13.78 8.06 -3.75
C PHE A 433 14.03 7.39 -2.41
N THR A 434 13.55 6.15 -2.29
CA THR A 434 13.81 5.30 -1.13
C THR A 434 14.56 4.06 -1.63
N CYS A 435 15.87 3.99 -1.39
CA CYS A 435 16.55 2.70 -1.44
C CYS A 435 16.08 1.87 -0.25
N ILE A 436 15.44 0.74 -0.53
CA ILE A 436 14.96 -0.19 0.48
C ILE A 436 16.01 -1.29 0.63
N THR A 437 16.61 -1.35 1.80
CA THR A 437 17.47 -2.46 2.20
C THR A 437 16.65 -3.51 2.96
N PRO A 438 16.78 -4.81 2.67
CA PRO A 438 16.08 -5.86 3.40
C PRO A 438 16.52 -5.90 4.87
N GLN A 439 15.67 -6.45 5.74
CA GLN A 439 16.02 -6.66 7.13
C GLN A 439 17.28 -7.53 7.25
N GLY A 440 18.32 -7.02 7.91
CA GLY A 440 19.61 -7.69 8.05
C GLY A 440 20.63 -7.37 6.96
N TYR A 441 20.37 -6.37 6.10
CA TYR A 441 21.38 -5.87 5.15
C TYR A 441 22.63 -5.36 5.89
N VAL A 442 23.81 -5.80 5.45
CA VAL A 442 25.11 -5.38 5.98
C VAL A 442 25.91 -4.74 4.85
N ASP A 443 26.13 -3.43 4.96
CA ASP A 443 26.92 -2.60 4.05
C ASP A 443 28.40 -3.04 3.91
N ALA A 444 28.94 -3.73 4.91
CA ALA A 444 30.28 -4.30 4.84
C ALA A 444 30.36 -5.57 3.96
N MET A 445 29.23 -6.17 3.60
CA MET A 445 29.18 -7.43 2.85
C MET A 445 28.86 -7.19 1.36
N PRO A 446 29.72 -7.65 0.44
CA PRO A 446 29.46 -7.54 -0.99
C PRO A 446 28.22 -8.34 -1.39
N PRO A 447 27.57 -7.96 -2.50
CA PRO A 447 26.59 -8.81 -3.17
C PRO A 447 27.25 -10.12 -3.67
N MET A 448 26.48 -11.04 -4.26
CA MET A 448 26.96 -12.38 -4.67
C MET A 448 28.40 -12.37 -5.22
N ILE A 449 29.25 -13.22 -4.65
CA ILE A 449 30.67 -13.35 -5.03
C ILE A 449 30.79 -14.43 -6.12
N PRO A 450 31.44 -14.16 -7.27
CA PRO A 450 32.21 -12.96 -7.61
C PRO A 450 31.34 -11.78 -8.11
N VAL A 451 31.53 -10.61 -7.49
CA VAL A 451 30.88 -9.36 -7.91
C VAL A 451 31.53 -8.88 -9.22
N ARG A 452 30.71 -8.58 -10.23
CA ARG A 452 31.17 -7.91 -11.45
C ARG A 452 31.16 -6.41 -11.22
N ILE A 453 32.35 -5.81 -11.30
CA ILE A 453 32.54 -4.36 -11.15
C ILE A 453 33.19 -3.85 -12.43
N SER A 454 32.51 -2.95 -13.12
CA SER A 454 33.08 -2.18 -14.22
C SER A 454 33.84 -0.99 -13.64
N VAL A 455 35.07 -0.74 -14.08
CA VAL A 455 35.87 0.41 -13.67
C VAL A 455 36.35 1.11 -14.94
N VAL A 456 35.91 2.36 -15.11
CA VAL A 456 36.38 3.26 -16.16
C VAL A 456 37.19 4.35 -15.50
N ALA A 457 38.37 4.64 -16.05
CA ALA A 457 39.27 5.66 -15.54
C ALA A 457 39.59 6.64 -16.66
N GLU A 458 39.28 7.91 -16.43
CA GLU A 458 39.59 9.01 -17.34
C GLU A 458 40.68 9.87 -16.72
N VAL A 459 41.77 10.08 -17.46
CA VAL A 459 42.89 10.93 -17.00
C VAL A 459 42.53 12.38 -17.28
N MET A 460 42.36 13.16 -16.21
CA MET A 460 42.04 14.58 -16.29
C MET A 460 43.30 15.43 -16.45
N ASP A 461 44.33 15.12 -15.66
CA ASP A 461 45.58 15.87 -15.67
C ASP A 461 46.80 14.96 -15.36
N LEU A 462 47.92 15.31 -15.98
CA LEU A 462 49.24 14.73 -15.72
C LEU A 462 49.96 15.67 -14.74
N GLY A 463 50.00 15.27 -13.47
CA GLY A 463 50.67 16.02 -12.42
C GLY A 463 52.20 15.97 -12.52
N GLN A 464 52.88 16.42 -11.46
CA GLN A 464 54.33 16.42 -11.39
C GLN A 464 54.92 15.00 -11.44
N THR A 465 55.92 14.82 -12.32
CA THR A 465 56.77 13.62 -12.37
C THR A 465 58.00 13.81 -11.48
N ASP A 466 58.19 12.93 -10.50
CA ASP A 466 59.41 12.89 -9.70
C ASP A 466 60.33 11.77 -10.21
N LEU A 467 61.35 12.16 -10.96
CA LEU A 467 62.35 11.26 -11.51
C LEU A 467 63.21 10.60 -10.42
N LEU A 468 63.46 11.29 -9.30
CA LEU A 468 64.25 10.77 -8.18
C LEU A 468 63.46 9.74 -7.38
N ALA A 469 62.19 10.03 -7.10
CA ALA A 469 61.30 9.11 -6.41
C ALA A 469 60.70 8.03 -7.34
N SER A 470 60.91 8.13 -8.66
CA SER A 470 60.31 7.25 -9.66
C SER A 470 58.77 7.22 -9.54
N THR A 471 58.16 8.39 -9.36
CA THR A 471 56.70 8.53 -9.22
C THR A 471 56.09 9.41 -10.30
N LEU A 472 54.92 8.98 -10.75
CA LEU A 472 54.03 9.72 -11.64
C LEU A 472 52.76 10.06 -10.87
N THR A 473 52.38 11.33 -10.84
CA THR A 473 51.12 11.78 -10.25
C THR A 473 50.10 12.04 -11.36
N LEU A 474 48.89 11.53 -11.17
CA LEU A 474 47.79 11.62 -12.12
C LEU A 474 46.55 12.06 -11.38
N THR A 475 45.80 13.00 -11.97
CA THR A 475 44.44 13.30 -11.53
C THR A 475 43.50 12.53 -12.42
N VAL A 476 42.72 11.60 -11.85
CA VAL A 476 41.84 10.71 -12.61
C VAL A 476 40.41 10.80 -12.10
N THR A 477 39.46 10.75 -13.02
CA THR A 477 38.04 10.50 -12.72
C THR A 477 37.79 9.01 -12.86
N LEU A 478 37.34 8.37 -11.78
CA LEU A 478 37.02 6.95 -11.71
C LEU A 478 35.50 6.78 -11.68
N MET A 479 34.97 6.05 -12.65
CA MET A 479 33.57 5.66 -12.72
C MET A 479 33.46 4.16 -12.50
N LEU A 480 32.87 3.77 -11.37
CA LEU A 480 32.62 2.38 -11.01
C LEU A 480 31.16 2.03 -11.25
N SER A 481 30.87 0.84 -11.76
CA SER A 481 29.49 0.35 -11.86
C SER A 481 29.37 -1.11 -11.40
N TRP A 482 28.37 -1.39 -10.56
CA TRP A 482 28.10 -2.73 -10.03
C TRP A 482 26.61 -2.97 -9.80
N ILE A 483 26.23 -4.25 -9.65
CA ILE A 483 24.86 -4.70 -9.40
C ILE A 483 24.76 -5.21 -7.96
N ASP A 484 23.73 -4.80 -7.22
CA ASP A 484 23.39 -5.37 -5.91
C ASP A 484 21.92 -5.86 -5.96
N GLU A 485 21.76 -7.18 -6.14
CA GLU A 485 20.46 -7.84 -6.23
C GLU A 485 19.59 -7.71 -4.97
N ARG A 486 20.20 -7.34 -3.83
CA ARG A 486 19.52 -7.25 -2.54
C ARG A 486 18.77 -5.94 -2.37
N LEU A 487 19.06 -4.94 -3.20
CA LEU A 487 18.48 -3.62 -3.11
C LEU A 487 17.20 -3.53 -3.94
N GLU A 488 16.26 -2.74 -3.45
CA GLU A 488 15.09 -2.31 -4.19
C GLU A 488 15.05 -0.77 -4.19
N PHE A 489 14.77 -0.19 -5.35
CA PHE A 489 14.73 1.25 -5.55
C PHE A 489 13.32 1.67 -5.95
N HIS A 490 12.81 2.78 -5.43
CA HIS A 490 11.50 3.30 -5.78
C HIS A 490 11.62 4.56 -6.66
N HIS A 491 10.71 4.68 -7.63
CA HIS A 491 10.52 5.83 -8.54
C HIS A 491 11.76 6.27 -9.34
N LEU A 492 12.56 5.33 -9.87
CA LEU A 492 13.67 5.67 -10.78
C LEU A 492 13.19 6.40 -12.05
N GLN A 493 13.80 7.55 -12.36
CA GLN A 493 13.57 8.34 -13.58
C GLN A 493 14.12 7.64 -14.83
N ASN A 494 13.60 8.02 -16.01
CA ASN A 494 14.08 7.49 -17.28
C ASN A 494 15.21 8.36 -17.82
N ASP A 495 16.28 7.71 -18.27
CA ASP A 495 17.53 8.33 -18.71
C ASP A 495 17.38 8.78 -20.17
N THR A 496 16.77 9.95 -20.42
CA THR A 496 16.59 10.46 -21.79
C THR A 496 17.53 11.59 -22.18
N ASP A 497 18.25 12.22 -21.26
CA ASP A 497 19.23 13.26 -21.60
C ASP A 497 20.40 13.24 -20.60
N ASP A 498 21.63 13.22 -21.13
CA ASP A 498 22.95 13.22 -20.47
C ASP A 498 23.22 14.43 -19.53
N ALA A 499 22.18 15.03 -18.93
CA ALA A 499 22.29 16.12 -17.97
C ALA A 499 21.30 15.92 -16.80
N LEU A 500 21.85 15.58 -15.63
CA LEU A 500 21.29 15.87 -14.30
C LEU A 500 20.03 15.13 -13.82
N THR A 501 19.79 13.87 -14.20
CA THR A 501 18.74 13.02 -13.59
C THR A 501 19.29 11.74 -12.93
N THR A 502 20.54 11.79 -12.48
CA THR A 502 21.16 10.75 -11.66
C THR A 502 20.67 10.86 -10.22
N VAL A 503 19.91 9.87 -9.75
CA VAL A 503 19.40 9.83 -8.36
C VAL A 503 20.56 9.65 -7.39
N VAL A 504 20.99 10.76 -6.79
CA VAL A 504 21.98 10.84 -5.74
C VAL A 504 21.46 10.12 -4.48
N LEU A 505 22.08 9.01 -4.12
CA LEU A 505 21.77 8.35 -2.85
C LEU A 505 22.18 9.28 -1.70
N LYS A 506 21.23 9.58 -0.80
CA LYS A 506 21.52 10.38 0.40
C LYS A 506 22.57 9.68 1.26
N LEU A 507 23.48 10.48 1.82
CA LEU A 507 24.66 10.07 2.60
C LEU A 507 24.38 9.09 3.76
N ASP A 508 23.14 9.05 4.24
CA ASP A 508 22.73 8.24 5.39
C ASP A 508 22.40 6.78 5.04
N GLN A 509 22.35 6.43 3.74
CA GLN A 509 22.04 5.07 3.31
C GLN A 509 23.29 4.18 3.29
N LYS A 510 23.34 3.25 4.25
CA LYS A 510 24.41 2.25 4.40
C LYS A 510 24.31 1.18 3.31
N VAL A 511 24.81 1.48 2.12
CA VAL A 511 24.90 0.54 0.99
C VAL A 511 26.35 0.05 0.82
N TRP A 512 26.54 -1.19 0.38
CA TRP A 512 27.87 -1.72 0.10
C TRP A 512 28.55 -0.96 -1.04
N MET A 513 29.83 -0.60 -0.82
CA MET A 513 30.65 0.10 -1.81
C MET A 513 31.98 -0.64 -2.05
N PRO A 514 32.39 -0.80 -3.32
CA PRO A 514 33.68 -1.41 -3.66
C PRO A 514 34.85 -0.49 -3.25
N ARG A 515 35.88 -1.07 -2.61
CA ARG A 515 37.09 -0.33 -2.20
C ARG A 515 38.21 -0.52 -3.21
N LEU A 516 38.67 0.58 -3.80
CA LEU A 516 39.79 0.57 -4.74
C LEU A 516 41.14 0.68 -4.04
N ARG A 517 42.16 0.04 -4.62
CA ARG A 517 43.57 0.18 -4.25
C ARG A 517 44.42 0.26 -5.51
N ILE A 518 45.44 1.11 -5.49
CA ILE A 518 46.44 1.16 -6.56
C ILE A 518 47.58 0.20 -6.21
N LYS A 519 47.86 -0.74 -7.11
CA LYS A 519 48.98 -1.67 -6.95
C LYS A 519 50.27 -0.92 -7.26
N ARG A 520 51.18 -0.89 -6.28
CA ARG A 520 52.42 -0.07 -6.31
C ARG A 520 52.09 1.41 -6.56
N GLY A 521 51.42 2.01 -5.59
CA GLY A 521 51.07 3.42 -5.62
C GLY A 521 50.29 3.83 -4.37
N SER A 522 49.80 5.06 -4.38
CA SER A 522 48.84 5.55 -3.40
C SER A 522 47.68 6.23 -4.11
N LEU A 523 46.48 6.06 -3.55
CA LEU A 523 45.30 6.81 -3.93
C LEU A 523 45.09 7.84 -2.81
N LYS A 524 45.14 9.13 -3.16
CA LYS A 524 44.66 10.19 -2.26
C LYS A 524 43.33 10.65 -2.82
N GLU A 525 42.26 10.29 -2.13
CA GLU A 525 40.96 10.91 -2.35
C GLU A 525 41.11 12.38 -1.98
N GLU A 526 40.87 13.29 -2.93
CA GLU A 526 40.68 14.68 -2.59
C GLU A 526 39.47 14.72 -1.67
N THR A 527 39.61 15.35 -0.50
CA THR A 527 38.54 15.48 0.49
C THR A 527 37.41 16.33 -0.08
N THR A 528 36.57 15.73 -0.92
CA THR A 528 35.20 16.17 -1.12
C THR A 528 34.54 16.13 0.25
N THR A 529 34.09 17.29 0.70
CA THR A 529 33.32 17.47 1.93
C THR A 529 32.25 16.37 2.03
N THR A 530 31.85 16.00 3.25
CA THR A 530 30.83 14.97 3.49
C THR A 530 29.53 15.21 2.71
N ALA A 531 29.25 16.43 2.23
CA ALA A 531 28.13 16.72 1.33
C ALA A 531 28.29 16.17 -0.10
N ALA A 532 29.52 16.11 -0.64
CA ALA A 532 29.80 15.75 -2.04
C ALA A 532 29.89 14.23 -2.30
N LEU A 533 29.92 13.39 -1.27
CA LEU A 533 29.89 11.92 -1.42
C LEU A 533 28.50 11.40 -1.82
N GLY A 534 27.42 12.12 -1.51
CA GLY A 534 26.08 11.79 -1.99
C GLY A 534 25.97 12.00 -3.49
N GLU A 535 26.46 13.15 -3.98
CA GLU A 535 26.38 13.56 -5.39
C GLU A 535 27.06 12.59 -6.37
N ASN A 536 27.94 11.74 -5.85
CA ASN A 536 28.81 10.86 -6.60
C ASN A 536 28.25 9.44 -6.77
N LEU A 537 27.23 9.02 -5.99
CA LEU A 537 26.66 7.68 -6.03
C LEU A 537 25.21 7.72 -6.54
N TRP A 538 24.94 7.05 -7.66
CA TRP A 538 23.64 7.05 -8.31
C TRP A 538 23.25 5.70 -8.89
N VAL A 539 21.97 5.53 -9.21
CA VAL A 539 21.42 4.31 -9.83
C VAL A 539 21.08 4.60 -11.28
N ARG A 540 21.55 3.74 -12.19
CA ARG A 540 21.17 3.80 -13.60
C ARG A 540 19.97 2.88 -13.84
N ARG A 541 18.85 3.46 -14.27
CA ARG A 541 17.66 2.69 -14.63
C ARG A 541 17.90 1.91 -15.93
N GLN A 542 17.66 0.60 -15.91
CA GLN A 542 17.60 -0.23 -17.12
C GLN A 542 16.34 -1.12 -17.16
N GLY A 543 15.71 -1.37 -16.01
CA GLY A 543 14.45 -2.09 -15.92
C GLY A 543 13.22 -1.20 -16.13
N GLU A 544 12.12 -1.79 -16.61
CA GLU A 544 10.84 -1.08 -16.77
C GLU A 544 10.18 -0.74 -15.42
N GLY A 545 10.48 -1.53 -14.38
CA GLY A 545 9.90 -1.41 -13.05
C GLY A 545 8.60 -2.20 -12.89
N THR A 546 8.16 -2.39 -11.65
CA THR A 546 6.92 -3.10 -11.31
C THR A 546 6.05 -2.23 -10.42
N VAL A 547 4.75 -2.21 -10.68
CA VAL A 547 3.78 -1.51 -9.84
C VAL A 547 3.56 -2.32 -8.57
N VAL A 548 3.97 -1.76 -7.43
CA VAL A 548 3.78 -2.34 -6.10
C VAL A 548 2.53 -1.71 -5.46
N SER A 549 1.85 -2.48 -4.61
CA SER A 549 0.67 -2.06 -3.85
C SER A 549 0.83 -0.68 -3.23
N GLY A 550 -0.12 0.24 -3.49
CA GLY A 550 -0.12 1.60 -2.94
C GLY A 550 0.38 2.69 -3.89
N SER A 551 0.45 2.44 -5.19
CA SER A 551 0.84 3.44 -6.21
C SER A 551 2.34 3.78 -6.15
N HIS A 552 3.17 2.75 -5.97
CA HIS A 552 4.64 2.86 -5.97
C HIS A 552 5.22 2.09 -7.15
N MET A 553 6.19 2.67 -7.83
CA MET A 553 6.98 1.99 -8.87
C MET A 553 8.26 1.47 -8.22
N ALA A 554 8.42 0.14 -8.17
CA ALA A 554 9.61 -0.50 -7.62
C ALA A 554 10.49 -1.08 -8.72
N TYR A 555 11.80 -0.91 -8.54
CA TYR A 555 12.86 -1.32 -9.45
C TYR A 555 13.85 -2.19 -8.69
N LYS A 556 14.08 -3.40 -9.21
CA LYS A 556 15.00 -4.35 -8.56
C LYS A 556 16.44 -3.97 -8.85
N GLY A 557 17.31 -4.06 -7.84
CA GLY A 557 18.74 -3.78 -7.99
C GLY A 557 19.48 -4.78 -8.89
N LEU A 558 18.88 -5.93 -9.23
CA LEU A 558 19.42 -6.88 -10.21
C LEU A 558 19.48 -6.29 -11.64
N GLU A 559 18.50 -5.47 -11.99
CA GLU A 559 18.38 -4.88 -13.33
C GLU A 559 18.91 -3.45 -13.38
N ASN A 560 19.07 -2.80 -12.23
CA ASN A 560 19.38 -1.37 -12.15
C ASN A 560 20.72 -1.19 -11.42
N PRO A 561 21.84 -1.08 -12.16
CA PRO A 561 23.17 -1.01 -11.56
C PRO A 561 23.41 0.32 -10.83
N LEU A 562 24.17 0.23 -9.74
CA LEU A 562 24.76 1.38 -9.05
C LEU A 562 25.96 1.89 -9.85
N VAL A 563 26.17 3.20 -9.80
CA VAL A 563 27.26 3.91 -10.44
C VAL A 563 27.86 4.91 -9.45
N LEU A 564 29.17 4.84 -9.25
CA LEU A 564 29.93 5.74 -8.39
C LEU A 564 30.96 6.48 -9.24
N THR A 565 30.88 7.80 -9.25
CA THR A 565 31.83 8.67 -9.95
C THR A 565 32.65 9.41 -8.91
N MET A 566 33.97 9.29 -8.94
CA MET A 566 34.85 10.00 -8.01
C MET A 566 36.08 10.56 -8.71
N THR A 567 36.53 11.73 -8.31
CA THR A 567 37.83 12.28 -8.72
C THR A 567 38.87 11.92 -7.66
N ALA A 568 40.03 11.43 -8.10
CA ALA A 568 41.10 11.02 -7.20
C ALA A 568 42.49 11.29 -7.77
N THR A 569 43.42 11.60 -6.87
CA THR A 569 44.83 11.77 -7.22
C THR A 569 45.56 10.45 -7.03
N VAL A 570 45.97 9.84 -8.15
CA VAL A 570 46.70 8.59 -8.20
C VAL A 570 48.20 8.88 -8.29
N VAL A 571 48.95 8.40 -7.31
CA VAL A 571 50.41 8.36 -7.35
C VAL A 571 50.83 6.94 -7.72
N SER A 572 51.44 6.76 -8.88
CA SER A 572 51.91 5.46 -9.36
C SER A 572 53.44 5.41 -9.38
N TYR A 573 54.01 4.30 -8.91
CA TYR A 573 55.45 4.05 -9.03
C TYR A 573 55.77 3.48 -10.41
N CYS A 574 56.63 4.18 -11.15
CA CYS A 574 57.04 3.83 -12.51
C CYS A 574 58.56 3.86 -12.60
N TYR A 575 59.16 2.80 -13.14
CA TYR A 575 60.62 2.74 -13.32
C TYR A 575 61.01 3.52 -14.58
N PHE A 576 61.74 4.62 -14.41
CA PHE A 576 62.21 5.45 -15.53
C PHE A 576 63.57 4.98 -16.05
N ASP A 577 63.67 4.69 -17.34
CA ASP A 577 64.92 4.34 -18.01
C ASP A 577 65.57 5.57 -18.66
N LEU A 578 66.53 6.17 -17.98
CA LEU A 578 67.13 7.45 -18.38
C LEU A 578 68.33 7.33 -19.32
N ARG A 579 68.60 6.15 -19.90
CA ARG A 579 69.79 5.90 -20.73
C ARG A 579 69.87 6.77 -22.00
N MET A 580 68.73 7.26 -22.51
CA MET A 580 68.65 8.10 -23.73
C MET A 580 68.11 9.51 -23.48
N TYR A 581 68.15 10.00 -22.23
CA TYR A 581 67.65 11.33 -21.90
C TYR A 581 68.32 12.43 -22.74
N PRO A 582 67.56 13.39 -23.34
CA PRO A 582 66.12 13.65 -23.20
C PRO A 582 65.22 13.05 -24.30
N PHE A 583 65.73 12.12 -25.12
CA PHE A 583 65.01 11.51 -26.24
C PHE A 583 64.41 10.14 -25.90
N ASP A 584 64.27 9.86 -24.60
CA ASP A 584 63.74 8.62 -24.06
C ASP A 584 62.21 8.56 -24.14
N GLN A 585 61.69 7.33 -24.16
CA GLN A 585 60.25 7.06 -24.05
C GLN A 585 60.01 6.22 -22.80
N GLN A 586 59.08 6.66 -21.95
CA GLN A 586 58.74 5.99 -20.70
C GLN A 586 57.36 5.33 -20.77
N GLN A 587 57.24 4.12 -20.22
CA GLN A 587 55.98 3.38 -20.13
C GLN A 587 55.61 3.16 -18.67
N CYS A 588 54.50 3.77 -18.24
CA CYS A 588 54.00 3.64 -16.88
C CYS A 588 52.67 2.87 -16.85
N HIS A 589 52.57 1.91 -15.94
CA HIS A 589 51.37 1.07 -15.80
C HIS A 589 50.67 1.36 -14.47
N VAL A 590 49.47 1.92 -14.55
CA VAL A 590 48.59 2.07 -13.39
C VAL A 590 47.71 0.84 -13.28
N GLN A 591 47.89 0.06 -12.21
CA GLN A 591 47.06 -1.13 -11.95
C GLN A 591 46.10 -0.83 -10.79
N VAL A 592 44.81 -0.69 -11.12
CA VAL A 592 43.74 -0.55 -10.13
C VAL A 592 43.28 -1.94 -9.71
N GLN A 593 43.30 -2.22 -8.42
CA GLN A 593 42.81 -3.46 -7.83
C GLN A 593 41.60 -3.16 -6.96
N VAL A 594 40.49 -3.87 -7.22
CA VAL A 594 39.38 -3.88 -6.28
C VAL A 594 39.77 -4.75 -5.10
N SER A 595 39.86 -4.15 -3.91
CA SER A 595 40.11 -4.88 -2.68
C SER A 595 38.78 -5.29 -2.05
N VAL A 596 38.42 -6.56 -2.19
CA VAL A 596 37.33 -7.15 -1.40
C VAL A 596 37.87 -7.67 -0.06
N MET A 597 38.98 -7.11 0.43
CA MET A 597 39.73 -7.68 1.53
C MET A 597 39.08 -7.32 2.88
N SER A 598 38.09 -8.14 3.23
CA SER A 598 38.07 -8.89 4.48
C SER A 598 38.21 -8.08 5.78
N ARG A 599 37.11 -7.42 6.17
CA ARG A 599 36.61 -7.55 7.56
C ARG A 599 36.08 -8.98 7.85
N PHE A 600 36.06 -9.88 6.85
CA PHE A 600 35.52 -11.24 6.92
C PHE A 600 36.13 -12.14 8.00
N ARG A 601 37.32 -11.84 8.52
CA ARG A 601 37.89 -12.62 9.64
C ARG A 601 37.11 -12.40 10.93
N TYR A 602 36.96 -11.14 11.32
CA TYR A 602 36.26 -10.74 12.54
C TYR A 602 34.73 -10.73 12.36
N GLY A 603 34.26 -10.40 11.15
CA GLY A 603 32.84 -10.29 10.81
C GLY A 603 32.02 -11.56 11.03
N THR A 604 32.62 -12.75 10.87
CA THR A 604 31.91 -14.02 11.13
C THR A 604 31.47 -14.18 12.60
N LEU A 605 32.12 -13.48 13.53
CA LEU A 605 31.73 -13.49 14.94
C LEU A 605 30.49 -12.65 15.24
N PHE A 606 30.06 -11.77 14.32
CA PHE A 606 28.84 -10.94 14.47
C PHE A 606 27.58 -11.60 13.91
N LEU A 607 27.73 -12.70 13.18
CA LEU A 607 26.61 -13.46 12.64
C LEU A 607 25.91 -14.24 13.78
N PRO A 608 24.57 -14.28 13.77
CA PRO A 608 23.77 -14.91 14.83
C PRO A 608 24.08 -16.40 15.01
N VAL A 609 23.84 -16.93 16.22
CA VAL A 609 24.15 -18.34 16.56
C VAL A 609 23.37 -19.35 15.71
N GLU A 610 22.25 -18.94 15.14
CA GLU A 610 21.35 -19.79 14.35
C GLU A 610 21.90 -20.10 12.95
N SER A 611 22.80 -19.28 12.39
CA SER A 611 23.39 -19.50 11.05
C SER A 611 24.79 -20.14 11.09
N PHE A 612 24.89 -21.35 11.65
CA PHE A 612 26.15 -22.10 11.65
C PHE A 612 26.70 -22.46 10.25
N PRO A 613 25.89 -22.94 9.28
CA PRO A 613 26.40 -23.33 7.96
C PRO A 613 27.08 -22.17 7.23
N GLU A 614 26.52 -20.97 7.37
CA GLU A 614 27.04 -19.73 6.78
C GLU A 614 28.35 -19.31 7.46
N ARG A 615 28.38 -19.26 8.80
CA ARG A 615 29.59 -18.88 9.56
C ARG A 615 30.76 -19.83 9.31
N GLY A 616 30.51 -21.14 9.44
CA GLY A 616 31.53 -22.17 9.22
C GLY A 616 32.01 -22.19 7.77
N GLY A 617 31.10 -22.10 6.81
CA GLY A 617 31.42 -22.05 5.38
C GLY A 617 32.26 -20.81 5.02
N MET A 618 31.90 -19.64 5.53
CA MET A 618 32.67 -18.40 5.28
C MET A 618 34.06 -18.44 5.90
N SER A 619 34.23 -18.94 7.13
CA SER A 619 35.56 -19.05 7.76
C SER A 619 36.46 -20.07 7.05
N LEU A 620 35.91 -21.22 6.62
CA LEU A 620 36.66 -22.25 5.91
C LEU A 620 37.10 -21.80 4.52
N THR A 621 36.20 -21.19 3.75
CA THR A 621 36.51 -20.64 2.42
C THR A 621 37.54 -19.52 2.50
N THR A 622 37.45 -18.66 3.52
CA THR A 622 38.46 -17.62 3.78
C THR A 622 39.85 -18.22 4.07
N LEU A 623 39.92 -19.34 4.81
CA LEU A 623 41.18 -20.04 5.07
C LEU A 623 41.78 -20.64 3.79
N LEU A 624 40.96 -21.26 2.93
CA LEU A 624 41.41 -21.82 1.65
C LEU A 624 41.97 -20.75 0.70
N VAL A 625 41.29 -19.60 0.61
CA VAL A 625 41.76 -18.46 -0.19
C VAL A 625 43.08 -17.93 0.37
N LEU A 626 43.21 -17.81 1.70
CA LEU A 626 44.44 -17.33 2.33
C LEU A 626 45.63 -18.26 2.09
N ILE A 627 45.42 -19.58 2.14
CA ILE A 627 46.46 -20.57 1.82
C ILE A 627 46.88 -20.45 0.35
N SER A 628 45.92 -20.29 -0.56
CA SER A 628 46.20 -20.11 -1.99
C SER A 628 47.04 -18.84 -2.23
N LEU A 629 46.67 -17.73 -1.59
CA LEU A 629 47.41 -16.47 -1.66
C LEU A 629 48.83 -16.59 -1.06
N TYR A 630 48.99 -17.33 0.04
CA TYR A 630 50.32 -17.61 0.61
C TYR A 630 51.19 -18.39 -0.39
N THR A 631 50.66 -19.44 -1.01
CA THR A 631 51.44 -20.24 -1.97
C THR A 631 51.87 -19.43 -3.19
N GLU A 632 50.99 -18.56 -3.71
CA GLU A 632 51.29 -17.68 -4.83
C GLU A 632 52.36 -16.65 -4.44
N THR A 633 52.18 -15.95 -3.32
CA THR A 633 53.15 -14.95 -2.85
C THR A 633 54.51 -15.56 -2.49
N ALA A 634 54.53 -16.74 -1.85
CA ALA A 634 55.77 -17.45 -1.53
C ALA A 634 56.53 -17.90 -2.79
N SER A 635 55.83 -18.23 -3.88
CA SER A 635 56.46 -18.58 -5.16
C SER A 635 57.17 -17.40 -5.84
N THR A 636 56.69 -16.18 -5.59
CA THR A 636 57.26 -14.94 -6.15
C THR A 636 58.44 -14.36 -5.36
N LEU A 637 58.69 -14.86 -4.15
CA LEU A 637 59.71 -14.35 -3.25
C LEU A 637 60.91 -15.32 -3.18
N PRO A 638 62.16 -14.82 -3.08
CA PRO A 638 63.36 -15.68 -3.03
C PRO A 638 63.36 -16.54 -1.76
N LYS A 639 63.68 -17.84 -1.87
CA LYS A 639 63.70 -18.75 -0.71
C LYS A 639 64.84 -18.35 0.24
N THR A 640 64.51 -18.04 1.48
CA THR A 640 65.47 -17.67 2.53
C THR A 640 65.32 -18.60 3.75
N PRO A 641 66.41 -18.88 4.49
CA PRO A 641 66.36 -19.71 5.69
C PRO A 641 65.80 -18.98 6.92
N TYR A 642 65.74 -17.65 6.89
CA TYR A 642 65.13 -16.83 7.92
C TYR A 642 63.69 -16.45 7.56
N LEU A 643 62.86 -16.25 8.59
CA LEU A 643 61.47 -15.82 8.45
C LEU A 643 61.42 -14.36 7.98
N LYS A 644 60.71 -14.11 6.88
CA LYS A 644 60.42 -12.75 6.44
C LYS A 644 59.25 -12.20 7.23
N LEU A 645 59.16 -10.89 7.31
CA LEU A 645 58.03 -10.21 7.93
C LEU A 645 56.69 -10.64 7.29
N ILE A 646 56.68 -10.85 5.97
CA ILE A 646 55.52 -11.37 5.24
C ILE A 646 55.16 -12.81 5.65
N ASP A 647 56.14 -13.66 5.98
CA ASP A 647 55.89 -15.02 6.46
C ASP A 647 55.24 -14.97 7.85
N ILE A 648 55.72 -14.08 8.74
CA ILE A 648 55.14 -13.85 10.07
C ILE A 648 53.69 -13.37 9.96
N TRP A 649 53.40 -12.48 8.99
CA TRP A 649 52.05 -12.02 8.71
C TRP A 649 51.13 -13.17 8.28
N PHE A 650 51.52 -13.99 7.31
CA PHE A 650 50.67 -15.10 6.84
C PHE A 650 50.47 -16.17 7.92
N VAL A 651 51.51 -16.54 8.66
CA VAL A 651 51.42 -17.50 9.77
C VAL A 651 50.44 -17.00 10.84
N PHE A 652 50.53 -15.73 11.24
CA PHE A 652 49.58 -15.16 12.20
C PHE A 652 48.14 -15.26 11.70
N ASN A 653 47.89 -14.91 10.44
CA ASN A 653 46.54 -14.90 9.88
C ASN A 653 45.93 -16.31 9.72
N ILE A 654 46.76 -17.31 9.40
CA ILE A 654 46.33 -18.72 9.34
C ILE A 654 45.97 -19.22 10.74
N VAL A 655 46.82 -18.97 11.74
CA VAL A 655 46.57 -19.38 13.13
C VAL A 655 45.33 -18.67 13.68
N TYR A 656 45.19 -17.37 13.44
CA TYR A 656 44.05 -16.58 13.88
C TYR A 656 42.72 -17.09 13.31
N LEU A 657 42.68 -17.43 12.01
CA LEU A 657 41.48 -18.01 11.39
C LEU A 657 41.18 -19.42 11.91
N SER A 658 42.20 -20.23 12.17
CA SER A 658 42.00 -21.56 12.76
C SER A 658 41.36 -21.46 14.15
N LEU A 659 41.76 -20.47 14.96
CA LEU A 659 41.16 -20.21 16.27
C LEU A 659 39.70 -19.79 16.16
N ILE A 660 39.36 -18.91 15.21
CA ILE A 660 37.95 -18.52 14.97
C ILE A 660 37.09 -19.71 14.55
N ILE A 661 37.60 -20.58 13.66
CA ILE A 661 36.90 -21.81 13.27
C ILE A 661 36.67 -22.71 14.49
N THR A 662 37.67 -22.87 15.36
CA THR A 662 37.49 -23.65 16.60
C THR A 662 36.45 -23.02 17.53
N THR A 663 36.39 -21.69 17.64
CA THR A 663 35.36 -21.00 18.42
C THR A 663 33.96 -21.23 17.86
N HIS A 664 33.79 -21.19 16.54
CA HIS A 664 32.50 -21.52 15.90
C HIS A 664 32.08 -22.97 16.17
N LEU A 665 33.02 -23.92 16.11
CA LEU A 665 32.76 -25.32 16.44
C LEU A 665 32.39 -25.51 17.93
N VAL A 666 33.07 -24.82 18.83
CA VAL A 666 32.78 -24.86 20.28
C VAL A 666 31.41 -24.25 20.58
N ALA A 667 31.08 -23.11 19.98
CA ALA A 667 29.79 -22.45 20.17
C ALA A 667 28.62 -23.25 19.58
N CYS A 668 28.85 -24.03 18.52
CA CYS A 668 27.88 -24.97 17.96
C CYS A 668 27.64 -26.17 18.89
N ARG A 669 28.70 -26.69 19.51
CA ARG A 669 28.63 -27.89 20.35
C ARG A 669 28.04 -27.63 21.74
N THR A 670 27.98 -26.36 22.19
CA THR A 670 27.28 -25.99 23.43
C THR A 670 25.76 -26.01 23.23
N PRO A 671 25.01 -26.89 23.92
CA PRO A 671 23.56 -26.99 23.75
C PRO A 671 22.86 -25.72 24.23
N SER A 672 21.88 -25.24 23.45
CA SER A 672 21.12 -24.02 23.74
C SER A 672 20.13 -24.16 24.91
N HIS A 673 19.89 -25.39 25.38
CA HIS A 673 19.04 -25.72 26.51
C HIS A 673 19.85 -26.33 27.65
N ALA A 674 20.04 -25.55 28.73
CA ALA A 674 20.47 -26.09 30.01
C ALA A 674 19.28 -26.79 30.69
N THR A 675 19.18 -28.12 30.54
CA THR A 675 18.50 -28.94 31.55
C THR A 675 19.38 -28.97 32.80
N HIS A 676 18.82 -28.53 33.92
CA HIS A 676 19.42 -28.53 35.26
C HIS A 676 20.34 -29.74 35.53
N LYS A 677 21.62 -29.50 35.76
CA LYS A 677 22.42 -30.27 36.71
C LYS A 677 23.61 -29.43 37.19
N HIS A 678 23.60 -29.14 38.49
CA HIS A 678 24.67 -28.42 39.19
C HIS A 678 26.05 -28.99 38.88
N ARG A 679 26.90 -28.20 38.24
CA ARG A 679 28.34 -28.41 38.25
C ARG A 679 29.01 -27.07 38.54
N LYS A 680 29.79 -27.04 39.64
CA LYS A 680 30.45 -25.84 40.17
C LYS A 680 31.32 -25.19 39.10
N VAL A 681 31.06 -23.91 38.81
CA VAL A 681 31.84 -23.07 37.89
C VAL A 681 32.94 -22.34 38.70
N PRO A 682 34.14 -22.10 38.13
CA PRO A 682 35.25 -21.48 38.87
C PRO A 682 34.98 -20.04 39.33
N LEU A 683 35.64 -19.67 40.43
CA LEU A 683 35.47 -18.44 41.22
C LEU A 683 35.57 -17.11 40.44
N PHE A 684 36.22 -17.09 39.27
CA PHE A 684 36.42 -15.87 38.47
C PHE A 684 35.11 -15.34 37.84
N MET A 685 34.09 -16.19 37.69
CA MET A 685 32.80 -15.82 37.11
C MET A 685 31.87 -15.06 38.09
N HIS A 686 32.20 -15.04 39.38
CA HIS A 686 31.36 -14.34 40.37
C HIS A 686 31.54 -12.81 40.30
N TYR A 687 32.70 -12.34 39.86
CA TYR A 687 33.04 -10.91 39.88
C TYR A 687 32.30 -10.10 38.79
N PHE A 688 31.96 -10.72 37.65
CA PHE A 688 31.13 -10.08 36.62
C PHE A 688 29.63 -10.13 36.93
N HIS A 689 29.21 -11.02 37.84
CA HIS A 689 27.80 -11.25 38.14
C HIS A 689 27.17 -10.16 39.03
N GLU A 690 27.98 -9.22 39.53
CA GLU A 690 27.58 -8.18 40.47
C GLU A 690 27.45 -6.78 39.83
N GLN A 691 27.89 -6.61 38.58
CA GLN A 691 27.79 -5.33 37.84
C GLN A 691 26.55 -5.19 36.94
N GLU A 692 25.83 -6.28 36.63
CA GLU A 692 24.63 -6.25 35.77
C GLU A 692 23.30 -6.25 36.56
N LYS A 693 23.31 -5.92 37.86
CA LYS A 693 22.12 -6.06 38.72
C LYS A 693 21.17 -4.85 38.75
N GLU A 694 21.38 -3.82 37.92
CA GLU A 694 20.50 -2.63 37.90
C GLU A 694 19.71 -2.40 36.60
N GLU A 695 19.84 -3.23 35.55
CA GLU A 695 18.96 -3.14 34.39
C GLU A 695 18.59 -4.53 33.85
N GLU A 696 17.30 -4.91 34.00
CA GLU A 696 16.49 -5.67 33.03
C GLU A 696 15.41 -6.52 33.76
N GLU A 697 14.22 -5.96 33.93
CA GLU A 697 12.99 -6.74 33.88
C GLU A 697 12.68 -7.06 32.40
N GLY A 698 12.66 -8.35 32.03
CA GLY A 698 11.94 -8.80 30.82
C GLY A 698 12.74 -9.38 29.64
N LYS A 699 14.05 -9.68 29.73
CA LYS A 699 14.77 -10.39 28.65
C LYS A 699 15.18 -11.81 29.04
N LYS A 700 14.90 -12.74 28.12
CA LYS A 700 15.34 -14.15 28.18
C LYS A 700 16.85 -14.21 28.41
N ARG A 701 17.29 -14.99 29.42
CA ARG A 701 18.70 -15.27 29.69
C ARG A 701 19.45 -15.65 28.39
N PRO A 702 20.59 -15.02 28.06
CA PRO A 702 21.34 -15.38 26.86
C PRO A 702 21.82 -16.83 26.94
N SER A 703 21.59 -17.59 25.88
CA SER A 703 22.05 -18.97 25.75
C SER A 703 23.59 -19.03 25.84
N GLY A 704 24.16 -20.07 26.45
CA GLY A 704 25.61 -20.16 26.68
C GLY A 704 26.47 -20.02 25.41
N SER A 705 25.93 -20.40 24.25
CA SER A 705 26.54 -20.22 22.93
C SER A 705 26.66 -18.74 22.50
N THR A 706 25.68 -17.89 22.85
CA THR A 706 25.70 -16.44 22.55
C THR A 706 26.72 -15.70 23.41
N LEU A 707 26.90 -16.12 24.67
CA LEU A 707 27.92 -15.56 25.57
C LEU A 707 29.33 -15.86 25.07
N ILE A 708 29.58 -17.09 24.60
CA ILE A 708 30.88 -17.49 24.03
C ILE A 708 31.25 -16.62 22.82
N LEU A 709 30.30 -16.36 21.92
CA LEU A 709 30.55 -15.48 20.77
C LEU A 709 30.85 -14.05 21.20
N LYS A 710 30.08 -13.47 22.13
CA LYS A 710 30.32 -12.11 22.64
C LYS A 710 31.70 -11.97 23.29
N VAL A 711 32.10 -12.93 24.13
CA VAL A 711 33.43 -12.92 24.75
C VAL A 711 34.53 -13.07 23.69
N ALA A 712 34.33 -13.94 22.71
CA ALA A 712 35.26 -14.13 21.60
C ALA A 712 35.43 -12.84 20.78
N GLN A 713 34.36 -12.07 20.53
CA GLN A 713 34.44 -10.78 19.83
C GLN A 713 35.45 -9.85 20.52
N TYR A 714 35.37 -9.66 21.84
CA TYR A 714 36.31 -8.79 22.56
C TYR A 714 37.75 -9.32 22.54
N ILE A 715 37.96 -10.62 22.77
CA ILE A 715 39.30 -11.23 22.83
C ILE A 715 39.99 -11.16 21.46
N PHE A 716 39.29 -11.59 20.41
CA PHE A 716 39.84 -11.58 19.05
C PHE A 716 40.03 -10.16 18.51
N GLY A 717 39.22 -9.19 18.94
CA GLY A 717 39.44 -7.77 18.70
C GLY A 717 40.74 -7.27 19.32
N MET A 718 40.95 -7.50 20.62
CA MET A 718 42.17 -7.07 21.32
C MET A 718 43.45 -7.70 20.74
N LEU A 719 43.41 -9.00 20.40
CA LEU A 719 44.53 -9.70 19.76
C LEU A 719 44.93 -9.07 18.42
N THR A 720 43.97 -8.57 17.64
CA THR A 720 44.30 -7.89 16.38
C THR A 720 45.02 -6.56 16.61
N VAL A 721 44.59 -5.77 17.58
CA VAL A 721 45.21 -4.48 17.89
C VAL A 721 46.64 -4.68 18.40
N ILE A 722 46.84 -5.64 19.29
CA ILE A 722 48.17 -5.98 19.84
C ILE A 722 49.12 -6.47 18.74
N PHE A 723 48.67 -7.39 17.88
CA PHE A 723 49.52 -7.88 16.80
C PHE A 723 49.85 -6.79 15.78
N LEU A 724 48.86 -5.98 15.35
CA LEU A 724 49.10 -4.91 14.38
C LEU A 724 50.08 -3.86 14.91
N SER A 725 49.90 -3.42 16.16
CA SER A 725 50.81 -2.48 16.80
C SER A 725 52.23 -3.05 16.91
N ALA A 726 52.39 -4.29 17.38
CA ALA A 726 53.71 -4.93 17.48
C ALA A 726 54.37 -5.15 16.10
N TYR A 727 53.59 -5.58 15.10
CA TYR A 727 54.05 -5.85 13.74
C TYR A 727 54.52 -4.57 13.03
N PHE A 728 53.76 -3.47 13.13
CA PHE A 728 54.17 -2.21 12.52
C PHE A 728 55.32 -1.54 13.28
N MET A 729 55.36 -1.65 14.61
CA MET A 729 56.49 -1.14 15.40
C MET A 729 57.80 -1.88 15.11
N THR A 730 57.73 -3.17 14.73
CA THR A 730 58.90 -3.95 14.29
C THR A 730 59.24 -3.72 12.82
N ALA A 731 58.27 -3.40 11.97
CA ALA A 731 58.50 -3.04 10.57
C ALA A 731 59.12 -1.64 10.38
N LEU A 732 58.87 -0.73 11.33
CA LEU A 732 59.36 0.66 11.33
C LEU A 732 60.73 0.84 12.01
N LYS A 733 61.25 -0.22 12.64
CA LYS A 733 62.64 -0.30 13.11
C LYS A 733 63.52 -0.89 12.03
#